data_AF-A0A9E5EY19-F1
#
_entry.id   AF-A0A9E5EY19-F1
#
_cell.length_a   1.000
_cell.length_b   1.000
_cell.length_c   1.000
_cell.angle_alpha   90.00
_cell.angle_beta   90.00
_cell.angle_gamma   90.00
#
_symmetry.space_group_name_H-M   'P 1'
#
loop_
_entity.id
_entity.type
_entity.pdbx_description
1 polymer ?
#
loop_
_entity_poly.entity_id
_entity_poly.type
_entity_poly.pdbx_seq_one_letter_code
_entity_poly.pdbx_strand_id
1 'polypeptide(L)'
;LVVNDVAVTVTGMLDNTASNGFLSTSGNQIVDANGNAVRITGINWFGFETSNKVFHGLWTRSYTSVLDQVKTLGFNTLRVPFSNEMLRSDAVTSSINFAQNPDLQGLTPIQCLDKMVEYCGKIGLRVILDRHSAKADGYMNEDVWYIPNDAYYTEQRWVDDWSMLAKRYANNPTVIGADLFNEPKKSATWGNSSAATDWNKAAERAGNAILAANPNWLIIVEGVEKFNNETTWWGGNLTGAAQFPVNLSVSNKLVYSAHEYPSSVYAQKWFSDPTYPNNLDEVWNAHFGYLFQNQTAPMFIGEFGTKLGSTSDQIWLDKFTDYMDGDLNLDGVKDLAANQKGMSWTYWSLNPNSGDTGGILNDDWTTVNTAKMGYIQASLAPMLGTATGNSQTMNFQVKLSAASSGTVTVKYATANGTAIAGTNYQAVSGTLTFAPGETTKTVSIVIPSQNLSASKTFSLLLSTPTGATLADASGVGTIQLAGSLTPAPSPTPVPVNSAPVAVADSVWIPSASATSISVLANDTDPNGDKISVKTVTQGSFGTVSINPDGTVNYTPGSGFTGSDSFNYTIADVAGLTSTASVSVKLVAEGTKAWPANVFAPYVDTTLWPILDFTKIAREQGLKYFSLGFITATSAGKPAWGGFTTYEIDGQQFDLQMRAKVNDLRTLGGDVNVSFGGAANQEMAEVISDKVALKAAYQQVINAYGLTRIDFDIEGAALANKAVIDRRSLVLAELQADAL
;
A
#
# COMPACT_ATOMS: atom_id res chain seq x y z
N LEU A 1 -11.99 10.42 24.19
CA LEU A 1 -11.40 9.71 23.04
C LEU A 1 -10.01 9.25 23.41
N VAL A 2 -9.69 8.01 23.11
CA VAL A 2 -8.33 7.43 23.19
C VAL A 2 -8.01 6.72 21.88
N VAL A 3 -6.74 6.63 21.55
CA VAL A 3 -6.22 5.88 20.40
C VAL A 3 -5.17 4.90 20.93
N ASN A 4 -5.16 3.67 20.42
CA ASN A 4 -4.20 2.67 20.85
C ASN A 4 -2.89 2.72 20.07
N ASP A 5 -1.83 2.20 20.67
CA ASP A 5 -0.60 1.86 19.96
C ASP A 5 -0.79 0.55 19.18
N VAL A 6 -0.06 0.41 18.08
CA VAL A 6 -0.12 -0.74 17.19
C VAL A 6 1.24 -1.05 16.61
N ALA A 7 1.50 -2.32 16.32
CA ALA A 7 2.75 -2.76 15.71
C ALA A 7 2.49 -3.76 14.59
N VAL A 8 3.35 -3.72 13.58
CA VAL A 8 3.38 -4.66 12.46
C VAL A 8 4.83 -5.08 12.23
N THR A 9 5.08 -6.39 12.10
CA THR A 9 6.41 -6.92 11.75
C THR A 9 6.54 -7.06 10.25
N VAL A 10 7.57 -6.45 9.65
CA VAL A 10 7.93 -6.63 8.24
C VAL A 10 9.17 -7.51 8.13
N THR A 11 9.08 -8.58 7.33
CA THR A 11 10.24 -9.41 6.99
C THR A 11 11.09 -8.67 5.97
N GLY A 12 12.38 -8.46 6.27
CA GLY A 12 13.28 -7.77 5.35
C GLY A 12 13.38 -8.52 4.02
N MET A 13 13.18 -7.82 2.91
CA MET A 13 13.63 -8.33 1.61
C MET A 13 15.11 -7.98 1.44
N LEU A 14 15.86 -8.89 0.85
CA LEU A 14 17.25 -8.65 0.50
C LEU A 14 17.31 -7.52 -0.54
N ASP A 15 18.10 -6.50 -0.22
CA ASP A 15 18.74 -5.54 -1.12
C ASP A 15 17.85 -4.80 -2.16
N ASN A 16 17.54 -3.52 -1.90
CA ASN A 16 16.89 -2.62 -2.88
C ASN A 16 17.95 -1.85 -3.69
N THR A 17 19.08 -2.47 -3.99
CA THR A 17 20.03 -1.94 -4.97
C THR A 17 19.69 -2.55 -6.33
N ALA A 18 19.18 -1.69 -7.24
CA ALA A 18 19.05 -1.92 -8.68
C ALA A 18 17.92 -2.81 -9.24
N SER A 19 16.92 -3.27 -8.47
CA SER A 19 15.84 -4.12 -9.02
C SER A 19 14.67 -3.40 -9.73
N ASN A 20 14.64 -2.07 -9.81
CA ASN A 20 13.37 -1.35 -9.97
C ASN A 20 12.97 -1.03 -11.41
N GLY A 21 13.82 -1.38 -12.37
CA GLY A 21 13.57 -1.19 -13.80
C GLY A 21 13.20 0.24 -14.20
N PHE A 22 12.80 0.39 -15.46
CA PHE A 22 12.14 1.59 -15.95
C PHE A 22 10.63 1.44 -15.83
N LEU A 23 9.92 2.57 -15.89
CA LEU A 23 8.47 2.61 -15.83
C LEU A 23 7.85 2.46 -17.21
N SER A 24 6.58 2.07 -17.23
CA SER A 24 5.74 1.98 -18.43
C SER A 24 4.34 2.50 -18.11
N THR A 25 3.44 2.51 -19.09
CA THR A 25 2.04 2.89 -18.88
C THR A 25 1.07 1.77 -19.26
N SER A 26 -0.05 1.67 -18.56
CA SER A 26 -1.12 0.72 -18.83
C SER A 26 -2.47 1.37 -18.53
N GLY A 27 -3.25 1.68 -19.56
CA GLY A 27 -4.45 2.50 -19.43
C GLY A 27 -4.10 3.86 -18.82
N ASN A 28 -4.78 4.25 -17.74
CA ASN A 28 -4.49 5.46 -16.97
C ASN A 28 -3.42 5.28 -15.87
N GLN A 29 -2.72 4.16 -15.80
CA GLN A 29 -1.76 3.87 -14.74
C GLN A 29 -0.31 3.96 -15.23
N ILE A 30 0.57 4.56 -14.43
CA ILE A 30 2.01 4.32 -14.55
C ILE A 30 2.30 2.99 -13.85
N VAL A 31 3.08 2.12 -14.47
CA VAL A 31 3.40 0.78 -13.95
C VAL A 31 4.90 0.55 -13.84
N ASP A 32 5.30 -0.25 -12.85
CA ASP A 32 6.65 -0.76 -12.72
C ASP A 32 6.96 -1.85 -13.77
N ALA A 33 8.19 -2.38 -13.76
CA ALA A 33 8.62 -3.42 -14.68
C ALA A 33 7.84 -4.75 -14.53
N ASN A 34 7.12 -4.94 -13.42
CA ASN A 34 6.27 -6.11 -13.17
C ASN A 34 4.79 -5.84 -13.54
N GLY A 35 4.47 -4.65 -14.04
CA GLY A 35 3.10 -4.25 -14.40
C GLY A 35 2.25 -3.76 -13.23
N ASN A 36 2.82 -3.54 -12.04
CA ASN A 36 2.08 -3.03 -10.89
C ASN A 36 1.91 -1.52 -11.00
N ALA A 37 0.70 -1.02 -10.73
CA ALA A 37 0.44 0.41 -10.68
C ALA A 37 1.26 1.11 -9.58
N VAL A 38 2.03 2.10 -9.98
CA VAL A 38 2.82 2.97 -9.10
C VAL A 38 2.39 4.42 -9.29
N ARG A 39 2.67 5.26 -8.29
CA ARG A 39 2.32 6.69 -8.32
C ARG A 39 3.55 7.52 -8.04
N ILE A 40 3.82 8.48 -8.91
CA ILE A 40 4.85 9.49 -8.70
C ILE A 40 4.23 10.57 -7.79
N THR A 41 4.86 10.81 -6.64
CA THR A 41 4.48 11.86 -5.69
C THR A 41 5.75 12.58 -5.29
N GLY A 42 6.11 13.57 -6.10
CA GLY A 42 7.42 14.19 -6.10
C GLY A 42 7.40 15.67 -5.75
N ILE A 43 8.54 16.31 -5.96
CA ILE A 43 8.71 17.75 -5.76
C ILE A 43 9.59 18.36 -6.84
N ASN A 44 9.29 19.61 -7.20
CA ASN A 44 10.13 20.42 -8.07
C ASN A 44 11.26 21.06 -7.24
N TRP A 45 12.52 20.87 -7.63
CA TRP A 45 13.64 21.66 -7.12
C TRP A 45 14.23 22.42 -8.29
N PHE A 46 14.07 23.74 -8.30
CA PHE A 46 14.44 24.55 -9.47
C PHE A 46 15.80 25.25 -9.28
N GLY A 47 16.42 25.65 -10.38
CA GLY A 47 17.67 26.41 -10.46
C GLY A 47 18.54 26.10 -11.69
N PHE A 48 18.39 24.93 -12.32
CA PHE A 48 19.14 24.59 -13.54
C PHE A 48 18.64 25.35 -14.78
N GLU A 49 17.39 25.78 -14.74
CA GLU A 49 16.72 26.66 -15.70
C GLU A 49 17.00 28.15 -15.48
N THR A 50 17.59 28.52 -14.35
CA THR A 50 17.90 29.93 -14.03
C THR A 50 19.31 30.30 -14.46
N SER A 51 19.66 31.57 -14.32
CA SER A 51 21.03 32.06 -14.51
C SER A 51 22.06 31.37 -13.61
N ASN A 52 21.66 30.72 -12.52
CA ASN A 52 22.55 29.92 -11.68
C ASN A 52 23.00 28.63 -12.36
N LYS A 53 22.16 28.05 -13.24
CA LYS A 53 22.41 26.80 -13.96
C LYS A 53 22.79 25.65 -13.03
N VAL A 54 22.27 25.70 -11.82
CA VAL A 54 22.40 24.69 -10.76
C VAL A 54 21.29 24.96 -9.78
N PHE A 55 20.84 23.92 -9.07
CA PHE A 55 19.81 24.07 -8.05
C PHE A 55 20.07 25.26 -7.11
N HIS A 56 19.01 25.99 -6.81
CA HIS A 56 19.04 27.02 -5.79
C HIS A 56 19.20 26.40 -4.39
N GLY A 57 19.72 27.19 -3.44
CA GLY A 57 19.94 26.78 -2.04
C GLY A 57 21.32 26.18 -1.77
N LEU A 58 22.11 25.88 -2.79
CA LEU A 58 23.48 25.34 -2.63
C LEU A 58 24.48 26.35 -2.06
N TRP A 59 24.09 27.61 -1.91
CA TRP A 59 24.81 28.60 -1.12
C TRP A 59 24.65 28.40 0.40
N THR A 60 23.60 27.70 0.84
CA THR A 60 23.27 27.46 2.26
C THR A 60 23.45 25.99 2.67
N ARG A 61 23.22 25.03 1.78
CA ARG A 61 23.14 23.59 2.08
C ARG A 61 23.98 22.77 1.10
N SER A 62 24.38 21.56 1.52
CA SER A 62 24.89 20.56 0.57
C SER A 62 23.74 19.94 -0.22
N TYR A 63 23.95 19.61 -1.50
CA TYR A 63 22.90 18.99 -2.33
C TYR A 63 22.43 17.66 -1.75
N THR A 64 23.36 16.87 -1.19
CA THR A 64 23.06 15.59 -0.54
C THR A 64 22.11 15.75 0.65
N SER A 65 22.34 16.77 1.48
CA SER A 65 21.50 17.05 2.65
C SER A 65 20.10 17.52 2.26
N VAL A 66 19.97 18.26 1.14
CA VAL A 66 18.66 18.64 0.60
C VAL A 66 17.92 17.41 0.06
N LEU A 67 18.59 16.55 -0.71
CA LEU A 67 17.99 15.32 -1.26
C LEU A 67 17.61 14.31 -0.16
N ASP A 68 18.42 14.18 0.88
CA ASP A 68 18.07 13.39 2.07
C ASP A 68 16.82 13.94 2.75
N GLN A 69 16.67 15.26 2.82
CA GLN A 69 15.48 15.92 3.37
C GLN A 69 14.25 15.69 2.48
N VAL A 70 14.38 15.78 1.15
CA VAL A 70 13.31 15.44 0.19
C VAL A 70 12.81 14.01 0.41
N LYS A 71 13.73 13.05 0.51
CA LYS A 71 13.38 11.67 0.83
C LYS A 71 12.73 11.53 2.21
N THR A 72 13.26 12.22 3.23
CA THR A 72 12.74 12.20 4.60
C THR A 72 11.37 12.86 4.73
N LEU A 73 10.98 13.69 3.77
CA LEU A 73 9.63 14.24 3.68
C LEU A 73 8.65 13.28 2.98
N GLY A 74 9.15 12.22 2.34
CA GLY A 74 8.35 11.18 1.73
C GLY A 74 8.17 11.28 0.22
N PHE A 75 8.75 12.30 -0.42
CA PHE A 75 8.71 12.44 -1.88
C PHE A 75 9.54 11.34 -2.52
N ASN A 76 9.00 10.70 -3.56
CA ASN A 76 9.68 9.60 -4.25
C ASN A 76 10.41 10.01 -5.55
N THR A 77 10.16 11.23 -6.04
CA THR A 77 10.64 11.71 -7.32
C THR A 77 11.00 13.20 -7.26
N LEU A 78 12.06 13.59 -7.96
CA LEU A 78 12.46 14.97 -8.17
C LEU A 78 12.15 15.35 -9.63
N ARG A 79 11.30 16.36 -9.87
CA ARG A 79 11.23 17.03 -11.18
C ARG A 79 12.31 18.10 -11.20
N VAL A 80 13.12 18.08 -12.26
CA VAL A 80 14.32 18.91 -12.41
C VAL A 80 14.13 19.84 -13.60
N PRO A 81 13.61 21.06 -13.35
CA PRO A 81 13.59 22.13 -14.33
C PRO A 81 15.00 22.46 -14.81
N PHE A 82 15.23 22.50 -16.12
CA PHE A 82 16.50 22.90 -16.71
C PHE A 82 16.35 23.76 -17.97
N SER A 83 17.39 24.52 -18.30
CA SER A 83 17.46 25.30 -19.55
C SER A 83 18.34 24.62 -20.61
N ASN A 84 18.04 24.74 -21.91
CA ASN A 84 19.01 24.30 -22.92
C ASN A 84 20.37 25.01 -22.77
N GLU A 85 20.37 26.25 -22.26
CA GLU A 85 21.58 27.02 -21.98
C GLU A 85 22.55 26.31 -21.01
N MET A 86 22.06 25.55 -20.01
CA MET A 86 22.95 24.81 -19.10
C MET A 86 23.71 23.66 -19.79
N LEU A 87 23.27 23.24 -20.99
CA LEU A 87 23.89 22.16 -21.76
C LEU A 87 25.01 22.66 -22.69
N ARG A 88 25.23 23.97 -22.75
CA ARG A 88 26.29 24.54 -23.55
C ARG A 88 27.66 24.19 -22.96
N SER A 89 28.64 23.97 -23.83
CA SER A 89 30.01 23.65 -23.41
C SER A 89 30.70 24.80 -22.65
N ASP A 90 30.23 26.03 -22.82
CA ASP A 90 30.69 27.23 -22.13
C ASP A 90 29.83 27.61 -20.91
N ALA A 91 28.81 26.82 -20.60
CA ALA A 91 27.95 27.07 -19.45
C ALA A 91 28.71 26.85 -18.13
N VAL A 92 28.49 27.76 -17.18
CA VAL A 92 29.09 27.71 -15.85
C VAL A 92 28.02 27.82 -14.78
N THR A 93 28.21 27.14 -13.66
CA THR A 93 27.35 27.27 -12.49
C THR A 93 27.70 28.52 -11.69
N SER A 94 26.73 29.09 -10.97
CA SER A 94 26.96 30.11 -9.95
C SER A 94 26.26 29.75 -8.64
N SER A 95 26.52 30.53 -7.58
CA SER A 95 25.80 30.43 -6.29
C SER A 95 25.96 29.09 -5.55
N ILE A 96 27.13 28.47 -5.62
CA ILE A 96 27.47 27.26 -4.87
C ILE A 96 28.43 27.62 -3.72
N ASN A 97 28.11 27.19 -2.50
CA ASN A 97 29.07 27.16 -1.41
C ASN A 97 29.91 25.88 -1.52
N PHE A 98 31.11 25.98 -2.09
CA PHE A 98 32.00 24.82 -2.28
C PHE A 98 32.57 24.26 -0.97
N ALA A 99 32.49 24.97 0.16
CA ALA A 99 32.84 24.37 1.45
C ALA A 99 31.83 23.28 1.86
N GLN A 100 30.57 23.41 1.44
CA GLN A 100 29.52 22.42 1.68
C GLN A 100 29.35 21.44 0.51
N ASN A 101 29.79 21.83 -0.69
CA ASN A 101 29.67 21.06 -1.93
C ASN A 101 31.04 20.95 -2.65
N PRO A 102 32.09 20.41 -2.00
CA PRO A 102 33.45 20.43 -2.56
C PRO A 102 33.59 19.60 -3.84
N ASP A 103 32.75 18.57 -3.99
CA ASP A 103 32.72 17.68 -5.16
C ASP A 103 32.09 18.33 -6.41
N LEU A 104 31.43 19.48 -6.26
CA LEU A 104 30.90 20.27 -7.38
C LEU A 104 31.90 21.29 -7.94
N GLN A 105 33.04 21.51 -7.27
CA GLN A 105 33.99 22.54 -7.65
C GLN A 105 34.61 22.26 -9.02
N GLY A 106 34.48 23.22 -9.95
CA GLY A 106 35.03 23.14 -11.30
C GLY A 106 34.22 22.28 -12.27
N LEU A 107 33.07 21.75 -11.85
CA LEU A 107 32.17 21.02 -12.74
C LEU A 107 31.31 21.97 -13.58
N THR A 108 31.01 21.55 -14.81
CA THR A 108 29.98 22.18 -15.64
C THR A 108 28.58 21.91 -15.08
N PRO A 109 27.55 22.70 -15.43
CA PRO A 109 26.17 22.45 -15.01
C PRO A 109 25.69 21.00 -15.22
N ILE A 110 25.92 20.41 -16.41
CA ILE A 110 25.51 19.03 -16.68
C ILE A 110 26.28 17.99 -15.86
N GLN A 111 27.52 18.28 -15.46
CA GLN A 111 28.28 17.41 -14.54
C GLN A 111 27.80 17.56 -13.10
N CYS A 112 27.34 18.74 -12.69
CA CYS A 112 26.63 18.91 -11.41
C CYS A 112 25.31 18.11 -11.40
N LEU A 113 24.56 18.13 -12.50
CA LEU A 113 23.36 17.31 -12.66
C LEU A 113 23.67 15.81 -12.54
N ASP A 114 24.77 15.32 -13.14
CA ASP A 114 25.19 13.92 -12.99
C ASP A 114 25.35 13.53 -11.51
N LYS A 115 26.03 14.36 -10.71
CA LYS A 115 26.26 14.11 -9.29
C LYS A 115 24.96 13.99 -8.50
N MET A 116 24.00 14.84 -8.84
CA MET A 116 22.68 14.84 -8.20
C MET A 116 21.85 13.64 -8.62
N VAL A 117 21.85 13.28 -9.90
CA VAL A 117 21.18 12.06 -10.42
C VAL A 117 21.81 10.81 -9.78
N GLU A 118 23.13 10.73 -9.70
CA GLU A 118 23.84 9.64 -9.03
C GLU A 118 23.40 9.50 -7.56
N TYR A 119 23.33 10.61 -6.82
CA TYR A 119 22.91 10.59 -5.44
C TYR A 119 21.42 10.25 -5.27
N CYS A 120 20.52 10.78 -6.10
CA CYS A 120 19.11 10.39 -6.13
C CYS A 120 18.96 8.87 -6.27
N GLY A 121 19.69 8.26 -7.21
CA GLY A 121 19.70 6.82 -7.41
C GLY A 121 20.18 6.07 -6.17
N LYS A 122 21.28 6.52 -5.55
CA LYS A 122 21.83 5.95 -4.31
C LYS A 122 20.82 5.93 -3.16
N ILE A 123 19.98 6.97 -3.05
CA ILE A 123 18.98 7.07 -1.98
C ILE A 123 17.60 6.57 -2.41
N GLY A 124 17.44 6.09 -3.64
CA GLY A 124 16.21 5.48 -4.16
C GLY A 124 15.17 6.47 -4.71
N LEU A 125 15.48 7.76 -4.79
CA LEU A 125 14.64 8.73 -5.50
C LEU A 125 14.66 8.47 -7.01
N ARG A 126 13.66 8.96 -7.72
CA ARG A 126 13.65 9.07 -9.18
C ARG A 126 13.77 10.51 -9.64
N VAL A 127 14.08 10.69 -10.91
CA VAL A 127 14.27 11.98 -11.56
C VAL A 127 13.44 12.05 -12.83
N ILE A 128 12.68 13.11 -12.97
CA ILE A 128 12.11 13.57 -14.24
C ILE A 128 12.90 14.80 -14.64
N LEU A 129 13.45 14.78 -15.86
CA LEU A 129 14.07 15.99 -16.42
C LEU A 129 12.96 16.80 -17.08
N ASP A 130 12.92 18.10 -16.81
CA ASP A 130 11.96 19.04 -17.36
C ASP A 130 12.69 20.11 -18.16
N ARG A 131 12.44 20.17 -19.47
CA ARG A 131 12.94 21.28 -20.27
C ARG A 131 12.06 22.50 -19.99
N HIS A 132 12.51 23.28 -19.02
CA HIS A 132 11.79 24.43 -18.50
C HIS A 132 11.95 25.69 -19.37
N SER A 133 13.11 25.86 -20.00
CA SER A 133 13.38 26.99 -20.90
C SER A 133 14.53 26.72 -21.89
N ALA A 134 14.69 27.54 -22.91
CA ALA A 134 15.85 27.52 -23.81
C ALA A 134 16.96 28.31 -23.18
N LYS A 135 16.66 29.57 -22.86
CA LYS A 135 17.57 30.49 -22.19
C LYS A 135 17.36 30.41 -20.68
N ALA A 136 18.44 30.61 -19.93
CA ALA A 136 18.33 30.76 -18.50
C ALA A 136 17.35 31.91 -18.15
N ASP A 137 16.44 31.68 -17.20
CA ASP A 137 15.37 32.61 -16.81
C ASP A 137 14.37 32.97 -17.95
N GLY A 138 14.34 32.18 -19.03
CA GLY A 138 13.54 32.44 -20.23
C GLY A 138 12.08 32.02 -20.18
N TYR A 139 11.67 31.21 -19.19
CA TYR A 139 10.40 30.48 -19.14
C TYR A 139 9.14 31.36 -19.32
N MET A 140 9.14 32.62 -18.86
CA MET A 140 8.00 33.55 -19.02
C MET A 140 7.78 34.02 -20.47
N ASN A 141 8.85 34.03 -21.27
CA ASN A 141 8.88 34.66 -22.61
C ASN A 141 8.90 33.62 -23.74
N GLU A 142 8.98 32.34 -23.42
CA GLU A 142 9.03 31.25 -24.38
C GLU A 142 7.65 30.58 -24.47
N ASP A 143 6.92 30.92 -25.52
CA ASP A 143 5.57 30.38 -25.75
C ASP A 143 5.61 28.96 -26.34
N VAL A 144 6.62 28.67 -27.15
CA VAL A 144 6.83 27.41 -27.89
C VAL A 144 8.22 26.84 -27.59
N TRP A 145 8.45 25.57 -27.93
CA TRP A 145 9.65 24.76 -27.59
C TRP A 145 10.98 25.21 -28.23
N TYR A 146 10.98 26.34 -28.93
CA TYR A 146 12.13 26.97 -29.58
C TYR A 146 11.99 28.50 -29.51
N ILE A 147 13.05 29.23 -29.82
CA ILE A 147 12.98 30.70 -29.90
C ILE A 147 12.84 31.11 -31.37
N PRO A 148 11.71 31.71 -31.78
CA PRO A 148 11.52 32.13 -33.16
C PRO A 148 12.64 33.06 -33.65
N ASN A 149 13.19 32.77 -34.83
CA ASN A 149 14.28 33.50 -35.47
C ASN A 149 15.63 33.49 -34.73
N ASP A 150 15.80 32.67 -33.69
CA ASP A 150 17.10 32.47 -33.03
C ASP A 150 17.89 31.38 -33.76
N ALA A 151 19.15 31.66 -34.10
CA ALA A 151 20.01 30.74 -34.85
C ALA A 151 20.51 29.55 -34.01
N TYR A 152 20.46 29.65 -32.68
CA TYR A 152 20.95 28.62 -31.76
C TYR A 152 19.81 27.80 -31.19
N TYR A 153 18.81 28.47 -30.61
CA TYR A 153 17.69 27.83 -29.92
C TYR A 153 16.58 27.42 -30.89
N THR A 154 16.95 26.57 -31.86
CA THR A 154 16.06 25.99 -32.87
C THR A 154 15.35 24.75 -32.33
N GLU A 155 14.24 24.35 -32.96
CA GLU A 155 13.57 23.08 -32.64
C GLU A 155 14.52 21.89 -32.79
N GLN A 156 15.32 21.84 -33.88
CA GLN A 156 16.27 20.75 -34.07
C GLN A 156 17.26 20.67 -32.91
N ARG A 157 17.74 21.82 -32.42
CA ARG A 157 18.63 21.86 -31.27
C ARG A 157 17.95 21.33 -30.01
N TRP A 158 16.70 21.70 -29.77
CA TRP A 158 15.90 21.16 -28.65
C TRP A 158 15.77 19.64 -28.72
N VAL A 159 15.49 19.07 -29.92
CA VAL A 159 15.42 17.62 -30.15
C VAL A 159 16.78 16.94 -29.95
N ASP A 160 17.87 17.57 -30.41
CA ASP A 160 19.24 17.05 -30.28
C ASP A 160 19.68 17.01 -28.80
N ASP A 161 19.40 18.05 -28.04
CA ASP A 161 19.69 18.13 -26.61
C ASP A 161 18.93 17.05 -25.83
N TRP A 162 17.66 16.83 -26.16
CA TRP A 162 16.86 15.75 -25.59
C TRP A 162 17.44 14.37 -25.90
N SER A 163 17.81 14.13 -27.15
CA SER A 163 18.45 12.89 -27.58
C SER A 163 19.80 12.66 -26.90
N MET A 164 20.55 13.73 -26.64
CA MET A 164 21.82 13.69 -25.89
C MET A 164 21.58 13.29 -24.43
N LEU A 165 20.62 13.91 -23.74
CA LEU A 165 20.28 13.56 -22.35
C LEU A 165 19.75 12.12 -22.24
N ALA A 166 18.91 11.70 -23.17
CA ALA A 166 18.40 10.33 -23.25
C ALA A 166 19.54 9.31 -23.37
N LYS A 167 20.54 9.57 -24.21
CA LYS A 167 21.75 8.73 -24.34
C LYS A 167 22.61 8.77 -23.09
N ARG A 168 22.80 9.95 -22.50
CA ARG A 168 23.62 10.17 -21.31
C ARG A 168 23.16 9.32 -20.13
N TYR A 169 21.85 9.16 -19.97
CA TYR A 169 21.23 8.44 -18.85
C TYR A 169 20.55 7.12 -19.25
N ALA A 170 20.81 6.59 -20.46
CA ALA A 170 20.08 5.45 -21.03
C ALA A 170 20.04 4.19 -20.15
N ASN A 171 21.11 3.94 -19.39
CA ASN A 171 21.26 2.77 -18.51
C ASN A 171 21.08 3.10 -17.03
N ASN A 172 20.60 4.31 -16.71
CA ASN A 172 20.38 4.75 -15.34
C ASN A 172 18.88 4.88 -15.07
N PRO A 173 18.24 3.89 -14.43
CA PRO A 173 16.80 3.92 -14.14
C PRO A 173 16.41 4.96 -13.08
N THR A 174 17.36 5.73 -12.56
CA THR A 174 17.06 6.91 -11.75
C THR A 174 16.32 7.96 -12.55
N VAL A 175 16.74 8.21 -13.80
CA VAL A 175 16.03 9.13 -14.69
C VAL A 175 14.95 8.34 -15.42
N ILE A 176 13.69 8.63 -15.11
CA ILE A 176 12.53 7.82 -15.54
C ILE A 176 11.77 8.43 -16.71
N GLY A 177 11.95 9.71 -17.00
CA GLY A 177 11.23 10.36 -18.08
C GLY A 177 11.70 11.76 -18.40
N ALA A 178 11.14 12.25 -19.51
CA ALA A 178 11.38 13.56 -20.08
C ALA A 178 10.06 14.33 -20.16
N ASP A 179 9.97 15.44 -19.42
CA ASP A 179 8.94 16.45 -19.55
C ASP A 179 9.37 17.47 -20.60
N LEU A 180 8.75 17.36 -21.77
CA LEU A 180 9.38 17.75 -23.03
C LEU A 180 9.60 19.26 -23.17
N PHE A 181 8.67 20.06 -22.67
CA PHE A 181 8.72 21.51 -22.68
C PHE A 181 7.69 22.06 -21.70
N ASN A 182 8.16 22.84 -20.73
CA ASN A 182 7.35 23.45 -19.70
C ASN A 182 6.42 24.54 -20.25
N GLU A 183 5.15 24.41 -19.90
CA GLU A 183 4.10 25.39 -20.08
C GLU A 183 4.01 25.97 -21.51
N PRO A 184 3.71 25.14 -22.53
CA PRO A 184 3.30 25.64 -23.83
C PRO A 184 2.12 26.60 -23.68
N LYS A 185 2.25 27.82 -24.22
CA LYS A 185 1.34 28.92 -23.90
C LYS A 185 1.18 29.93 -25.02
N LYS A 186 0.20 30.81 -24.90
CA LYS A 186 -0.11 31.94 -25.79
C LYS A 186 -0.18 31.54 -27.27
N SER A 187 0.96 31.59 -27.97
CA SER A 187 1.05 31.22 -29.39
C SER A 187 1.15 29.71 -29.65
N ALA A 188 1.42 28.88 -28.63
CA ALA A 188 1.31 27.43 -28.74
C ALA A 188 -0.15 26.98 -28.96
N THR A 189 -0.31 25.96 -29.80
CA THR A 189 -1.61 25.43 -30.25
C THR A 189 -1.63 23.91 -30.14
N TRP A 190 -2.82 23.30 -30.25
CA TRP A 190 -2.98 21.86 -30.25
C TRP A 190 -3.93 21.41 -31.36
N GLY A 191 -3.48 20.46 -32.19
CA GLY A 191 -4.29 19.84 -33.25
C GLY A 191 -4.45 20.65 -34.54
N ASN A 192 -3.70 21.74 -34.76
CA ASN A 192 -3.87 22.59 -35.95
C ASN A 192 -2.89 22.27 -37.11
N SER A 193 -1.99 21.31 -36.92
CA SER A 193 -0.97 20.87 -37.87
C SER A 193 0.08 21.92 -38.29
N SER A 194 0.15 23.07 -37.61
CA SER A 194 1.18 24.07 -37.84
C SER A 194 2.53 23.61 -37.30
N ALA A 195 3.54 23.47 -38.17
CA ALA A 195 4.89 23.10 -37.72
C ALA A 195 5.47 24.09 -36.70
N ALA A 196 5.05 25.36 -36.73
CA ALA A 196 5.59 26.42 -35.88
C ALA A 196 4.96 26.50 -34.49
N THR A 197 3.74 25.98 -34.31
CA THR A 197 2.94 26.21 -33.09
C THR A 197 2.21 24.97 -32.58
N ASP A 198 2.10 23.90 -33.37
CA ASP A 198 1.32 22.71 -32.99
C ASP A 198 2.08 21.81 -32.03
N TRP A 199 1.78 21.95 -30.73
CA TRP A 199 2.51 21.32 -29.65
C TRP A 199 2.42 19.80 -29.68
N ASN A 200 1.23 19.22 -29.90
CA ASN A 200 1.09 17.76 -29.96
C ASN A 200 1.98 17.15 -31.06
N LYS A 201 2.15 17.82 -32.20
CA LYS A 201 3.05 17.37 -33.27
C LYS A 201 4.53 17.58 -32.95
N ALA A 202 4.89 18.63 -32.23
CA ALA A 202 6.25 18.81 -31.74
C ALA A 202 6.62 17.79 -30.66
N ALA A 203 5.70 17.50 -29.74
CA ALA A 203 5.82 16.47 -28.73
C ALA A 203 6.02 15.09 -29.36
N GLU A 204 5.27 14.75 -30.43
CA GLU A 204 5.50 13.53 -31.21
C GLU A 204 6.93 13.45 -31.76
N ARG A 205 7.45 14.55 -32.34
CA ARG A 205 8.81 14.57 -32.92
C ARG A 205 9.90 14.39 -31.86
N ALA A 206 9.86 15.19 -30.79
CA ALA A 206 10.84 15.10 -29.72
C ALA A 206 10.74 13.78 -28.95
N GLY A 207 9.53 13.36 -28.58
CA GLY A 207 9.30 12.08 -27.91
C GLY A 207 9.83 10.90 -28.70
N ASN A 208 9.62 10.88 -30.02
CA ASN A 208 10.14 9.81 -30.89
C ASN A 208 11.66 9.83 -31.02
N ALA A 209 12.29 11.01 -31.06
CA ALA A 209 13.75 11.11 -31.05
C ALA A 209 14.34 10.61 -29.73
N ILE A 210 13.72 10.96 -28.60
CA ILE A 210 14.09 10.45 -27.27
C ILE A 210 13.96 8.93 -27.23
N LEU A 211 12.83 8.37 -27.67
CA LEU A 211 12.59 6.92 -27.63
C LEU A 211 13.51 6.14 -28.56
N ALA A 212 13.95 6.74 -29.67
CA ALA A 212 15.00 6.15 -30.51
C ALA A 212 16.37 6.12 -29.81
N ALA A 213 16.65 7.09 -28.94
CA ALA A 213 17.87 7.16 -28.14
C ALA A 213 17.82 6.31 -26.86
N ASN A 214 16.67 6.26 -26.21
CA ASN A 214 16.38 5.49 -25.01
C ASN A 214 14.88 5.09 -24.99
N PRO A 215 14.54 3.84 -25.37
CA PRO A 215 13.15 3.40 -25.48
C PRO A 215 12.47 3.21 -24.11
N ASN A 216 13.21 3.34 -23.01
CA ASN A 216 12.70 3.02 -21.69
C ASN A 216 12.04 4.19 -20.97
N TRP A 217 12.36 5.43 -21.34
CA TRP A 217 11.82 6.63 -20.69
C TRP A 217 10.34 6.85 -20.94
N LEU A 218 9.64 7.32 -19.89
CA LEU A 218 8.34 7.94 -20.04
C LEU A 218 8.50 9.27 -20.79
N ILE A 219 7.56 9.56 -21.67
CA ILE A 219 7.46 10.82 -22.40
C ILE A 219 6.28 11.58 -21.82
N ILE A 220 6.59 12.66 -21.12
CA ILE A 220 5.62 13.50 -20.41
C ILE A 220 5.30 14.69 -21.30
N VAL A 221 4.02 14.86 -21.61
CA VAL A 221 3.53 15.90 -22.53
C VAL A 221 2.52 16.78 -21.82
N GLU A 222 2.94 17.99 -21.49
CA GLU A 222 2.06 19.03 -20.96
C GLU A 222 0.97 19.46 -21.96
N GLY A 223 -0.07 20.12 -21.48
CA GLY A 223 -1.09 20.77 -22.29
C GLY A 223 -0.61 22.09 -22.94
N VAL A 224 -1.56 22.85 -23.48
CA VAL A 224 -1.34 24.25 -23.91
C VAL A 224 -2.08 25.20 -22.97
N GLU A 225 -2.05 26.51 -23.18
CA GLU A 225 -2.91 27.46 -22.46
C GLU A 225 -4.36 27.45 -22.99
N LYS A 226 -4.50 27.41 -24.31
CA LYS A 226 -5.78 27.63 -25.00
C LYS A 226 -6.07 26.55 -26.03
N PHE A 227 -7.30 26.02 -25.97
CA PHE A 227 -7.86 25.16 -27.00
C PHE A 227 -9.27 25.63 -27.35
N ASN A 228 -9.52 25.88 -28.64
CA ASN A 228 -10.74 26.54 -29.12
C ASN A 228 -11.01 27.87 -28.37
N ASN A 229 -12.13 27.97 -27.66
CA ASN A 229 -12.54 29.17 -26.91
C ASN A 229 -12.26 29.06 -25.41
N GLU A 230 -11.71 27.94 -24.93
CA GLU A 230 -11.39 27.75 -23.52
C GLU A 230 -9.91 28.01 -23.26
N THR A 231 -9.65 28.74 -22.17
CA THR A 231 -8.33 29.08 -21.66
C THR A 231 -8.26 28.60 -20.23
N THR A 232 -7.13 27.97 -19.88
CA THR A 232 -6.79 27.59 -18.51
C THR A 232 -5.32 27.97 -18.24
N TRP A 233 -4.69 27.38 -17.23
CA TRP A 233 -3.27 27.53 -16.94
C TRP A 233 -2.40 27.19 -18.13
N TRP A 234 -1.23 27.82 -18.20
CA TRP A 234 -0.19 27.43 -19.14
C TRP A 234 0.19 25.97 -18.88
N GLY A 235 0.35 25.17 -19.94
CA GLY A 235 0.56 23.72 -19.78
C GLY A 235 -0.66 22.92 -19.26
N GLY A 236 -1.78 23.56 -18.92
CA GLY A 236 -2.92 22.90 -18.26
C GLY A 236 -4.05 22.41 -19.19
N ASN A 237 -4.09 22.87 -20.44
CA ASN A 237 -5.19 22.58 -21.36
C ASN A 237 -4.90 21.36 -22.23
N LEU A 238 -5.53 20.23 -21.89
CA LEU A 238 -5.47 18.96 -22.63
C LEU A 238 -6.80 18.60 -23.29
N THR A 239 -7.74 19.55 -23.44
CA THR A 239 -9.06 19.31 -24.04
C THR A 239 -8.94 18.72 -25.45
N GLY A 240 -7.89 19.09 -26.22
CA GLY A 240 -7.66 18.58 -27.57
C GLY A 240 -7.03 17.19 -27.66
N ALA A 241 -6.57 16.60 -26.55
CA ALA A 241 -5.71 15.41 -26.57
C ALA A 241 -6.42 14.13 -27.05
N ALA A 242 -7.71 13.93 -26.74
CA ALA A 242 -8.43 12.77 -27.27
C ALA A 242 -8.74 12.89 -28.77
N GLN A 243 -9.00 14.09 -29.27
CA GLN A 243 -9.26 14.31 -30.70
C GLN A 243 -7.96 14.26 -31.52
N PHE A 244 -6.88 14.80 -30.97
CA PHE A 244 -5.58 14.92 -31.62
C PHE A 244 -4.47 14.33 -30.73
N PRO A 245 -4.44 12.99 -30.55
CA PRO A 245 -3.51 12.35 -29.63
C PRO A 245 -2.07 12.48 -30.10
N VAL A 246 -1.15 12.48 -29.14
CA VAL A 246 0.28 12.31 -29.38
C VAL A 246 0.57 10.85 -29.67
N ASN A 247 1.10 10.56 -30.85
CA ASN A 247 1.46 9.21 -31.29
C ASN A 247 2.97 8.97 -31.19
N LEU A 248 3.35 8.16 -30.19
CA LEU A 248 4.74 7.75 -29.99
C LEU A 248 5.05 6.44 -30.73
N SER A 249 6.31 6.29 -31.10
CA SER A 249 6.88 5.14 -31.82
C SER A 249 7.05 3.91 -30.93
N VAL A 250 7.09 4.10 -29.62
CA VAL A 250 7.10 3.03 -28.62
C VAL A 250 5.81 3.13 -27.81
N SER A 251 5.05 2.05 -27.75
CA SER A 251 3.81 2.00 -26.98
C SER A 251 4.09 2.09 -25.48
N ASN A 252 3.07 2.44 -24.70
CA ASN A 252 3.14 2.40 -23.23
C ASN A 252 4.18 3.35 -22.61
N LYS A 253 4.48 4.48 -23.28
CA LYS A 253 5.43 5.49 -22.78
C LYS A 253 4.84 6.88 -22.59
N LEU A 254 3.68 7.16 -23.18
CA LEU A 254 3.03 8.47 -23.10
C LEU A 254 2.38 8.67 -21.73
N VAL A 255 2.70 9.81 -21.10
CA VAL A 255 2.02 10.36 -19.93
C VAL A 255 1.61 11.79 -20.28
N TYR A 256 0.35 12.16 -20.09
CA TYR A 256 -0.05 13.56 -20.24
C TYR A 256 0.15 14.30 -18.93
N SER A 257 0.52 15.58 -19.03
CA SER A 257 0.77 16.45 -17.89
C SER A 257 -0.09 17.71 -17.91
N ALA A 258 -0.49 18.19 -16.73
CA ALA A 258 -1.20 19.46 -16.58
C ALA A 258 -0.64 20.23 -15.40
N HIS A 259 -0.65 21.57 -15.50
CA HIS A 259 -0.37 22.46 -14.38
C HIS A 259 -1.67 23.08 -13.87
N GLU A 260 -1.79 23.23 -12.55
CA GLU A 260 -2.99 23.77 -11.90
C GLU A 260 -2.59 24.56 -10.66
N TYR A 261 -3.17 25.75 -10.49
CA TYR A 261 -2.81 26.69 -9.43
C TYR A 261 -4.05 27.34 -8.81
N PRO A 262 -3.96 27.93 -7.60
CA PRO A 262 -5.08 28.61 -6.96
C PRO A 262 -5.26 30.06 -7.46
N SER A 263 -6.33 30.69 -6.98
CA SER A 263 -6.66 32.10 -7.24
C SER A 263 -5.56 33.10 -6.88
N SER A 264 -4.68 32.78 -5.93
CA SER A 264 -3.56 33.66 -5.52
C SER A 264 -2.43 33.76 -6.55
N VAL A 265 -2.31 32.77 -7.44
CA VAL A 265 -1.38 32.81 -8.58
C VAL A 265 -2.05 33.57 -9.72
N TYR A 266 -3.27 33.19 -10.09
CA TYR A 266 -4.11 33.92 -11.03
C TYR A 266 -5.60 33.65 -10.79
N ALA A 267 -6.41 34.71 -10.76
CA ALA A 267 -7.84 34.64 -10.49
C ALA A 267 -8.65 34.16 -11.71
N GLN A 268 -8.59 32.86 -12.01
CA GLN A 268 -9.42 32.22 -13.03
C GLN A 268 -10.93 32.33 -12.70
N LYS A 269 -11.77 32.28 -13.74
CA LYS A 269 -13.23 32.53 -13.64
C LYS A 269 -13.94 31.62 -12.63
N TRP A 270 -13.52 30.36 -12.50
CA TRP A 270 -14.17 29.37 -11.65
C TRP A 270 -13.99 29.63 -10.15
N PHE A 271 -12.98 30.41 -9.73
CA PHE A 271 -12.81 30.80 -8.32
C PHE A 271 -13.85 31.82 -7.84
N SER A 272 -14.53 32.49 -8.76
CA SER A 272 -15.62 33.44 -8.47
C SER A 272 -17.01 32.87 -8.73
N ASP A 273 -17.09 31.59 -9.12
CA ASP A 273 -18.36 30.91 -9.33
C ASP A 273 -19.10 30.75 -7.98
N PRO A 274 -20.40 31.03 -7.89
CA PRO A 274 -21.18 30.83 -6.66
C PRO A 274 -21.17 29.41 -6.10
N THR A 275 -20.85 28.42 -6.92
CA THR A 275 -20.77 27.00 -6.53
C THR A 275 -19.37 26.58 -6.09
N TYR A 276 -18.37 27.46 -6.15
CA TYR A 276 -17.03 27.20 -5.63
C TYR A 276 -17.08 26.78 -4.15
N PRO A 277 -16.37 25.71 -3.75
CA PRO A 277 -15.39 24.92 -4.51
C PRO A 277 -15.96 23.69 -5.23
N ASN A 278 -17.27 23.46 -5.19
CA ASN A 278 -17.90 22.23 -5.68
C ASN A 278 -18.01 22.16 -7.21
N ASN A 279 -17.53 23.16 -7.93
CA ASN A 279 -17.44 23.17 -9.39
C ASN A 279 -16.07 22.69 -9.91
N LEU A 280 -15.09 22.49 -9.03
CA LEU A 280 -13.70 22.30 -9.44
C LEU A 280 -13.48 20.96 -10.16
N ASP A 281 -14.20 19.90 -9.78
CA ASP A 281 -14.15 18.61 -10.46
C ASP A 281 -14.59 18.72 -11.92
N GLU A 282 -15.68 19.43 -12.21
CA GLU A 282 -16.14 19.68 -13.58
C GLU A 282 -15.08 20.44 -14.38
N VAL A 283 -14.44 21.46 -13.77
CA VAL A 283 -13.36 22.24 -14.38
C VAL A 283 -12.15 21.37 -14.70
N TRP A 284 -11.69 20.56 -13.75
CA TRP A 284 -10.52 19.69 -13.95
C TRP A 284 -10.81 18.57 -14.95
N ASN A 285 -11.99 17.94 -14.87
CA ASN A 285 -12.44 16.92 -15.80
C ASN A 285 -12.51 17.45 -17.24
N ALA A 286 -13.00 18.68 -17.44
CA ALA A 286 -13.10 19.29 -18.77
C ALA A 286 -11.74 19.62 -19.43
N HIS A 287 -10.71 19.91 -18.64
CA HIS A 287 -9.40 20.30 -19.16
C HIS A 287 -8.43 19.14 -19.29
N PHE A 288 -8.40 18.21 -18.33
CA PHE A 288 -7.43 17.10 -18.33
C PHE A 288 -7.95 15.81 -17.70
N GLY A 289 -8.82 15.89 -16.70
CA GLY A 289 -9.27 14.73 -15.91
C GLY A 289 -9.96 13.64 -16.71
N TYR A 290 -10.68 14.01 -17.77
CA TYR A 290 -11.35 13.06 -18.65
C TYR A 290 -10.39 12.03 -19.27
N LEU A 291 -9.12 12.38 -19.50
CA LEU A 291 -8.11 11.45 -20.03
C LEU A 291 -7.83 10.32 -19.05
N PHE A 292 -7.78 10.65 -17.76
CA PHE A 292 -7.59 9.69 -16.69
C PHE A 292 -8.85 8.84 -16.49
N GLN A 293 -10.03 9.45 -16.43
CA GLN A 293 -11.31 8.76 -16.24
C GLN A 293 -11.61 7.77 -17.37
N ASN A 294 -11.32 8.15 -18.62
CA ASN A 294 -11.56 7.31 -19.80
C ASN A 294 -10.49 6.25 -20.03
N GLN A 295 -9.51 6.12 -19.12
CA GLN A 295 -8.36 5.22 -19.26
C GLN A 295 -7.51 5.46 -20.52
N THR A 296 -7.51 6.69 -21.03
CA THR A 296 -6.79 7.07 -22.26
C THR A 296 -5.27 7.03 -22.05
N ALA A 297 -4.80 7.66 -20.97
CA ALA A 297 -3.39 7.70 -20.58
C ALA A 297 -3.28 8.12 -19.10
N PRO A 298 -2.14 7.88 -18.44
CA PRO A 298 -1.92 8.39 -17.10
C PRO A 298 -1.84 9.92 -17.10
N MET A 299 -2.30 10.52 -16.00
CA MET A 299 -2.17 11.95 -15.74
C MET A 299 -1.07 12.21 -14.71
N PHE A 300 -0.22 13.19 -15.04
CA PHE A 300 0.81 13.74 -14.18
C PHE A 300 0.56 15.23 -13.94
N ILE A 301 0.35 15.64 -12.70
CA ILE A 301 0.26 17.07 -12.38
C ILE A 301 1.68 17.58 -12.14
N GLY A 302 2.32 18.08 -13.20
CA GLY A 302 3.73 18.50 -13.19
C GLY A 302 4.01 19.62 -12.21
N GLU A 303 3.05 20.53 -12.04
CA GLU A 303 3.14 21.62 -11.09
C GLU A 303 1.79 21.99 -10.49
N PHE A 304 1.82 22.19 -9.17
CA PHE A 304 0.77 22.83 -8.40
C PHE A 304 1.38 23.34 -7.09
N GLY A 305 0.93 24.50 -6.61
CA GLY A 305 1.60 25.16 -5.49
C GLY A 305 0.86 26.37 -4.96
N THR A 306 1.13 26.74 -3.71
CA THR A 306 0.50 27.91 -3.07
C THR A 306 1.30 28.42 -1.89
N LYS A 307 1.23 29.74 -1.62
CA LYS A 307 1.66 30.32 -0.33
C LYS A 307 0.78 29.94 0.84
N LEU A 308 -0.40 29.39 0.58
CA LEU A 308 -1.43 29.02 1.55
C LEU A 308 -1.98 30.22 2.34
N GLY A 309 -1.80 31.43 1.81
CA GLY A 309 -2.08 32.69 2.50
C GLY A 309 -3.55 33.10 2.54
N SER A 310 -4.41 32.44 1.74
CA SER A 310 -5.84 32.73 1.65
C SER A 310 -6.68 31.50 2.01
N THR A 311 -7.91 31.71 2.48
CA THR A 311 -8.88 30.62 2.68
C THR A 311 -9.24 29.93 1.37
N SER A 312 -9.28 30.69 0.25
CA SER A 312 -9.54 30.11 -1.08
C SER A 312 -8.45 29.11 -1.46
N ASP A 313 -7.17 29.45 -1.25
CA ASP A 313 -6.03 28.57 -1.52
C ASP A 313 -6.06 27.30 -0.66
N GLN A 314 -6.41 27.44 0.62
CA GLN A 314 -6.55 26.29 1.52
C GLN A 314 -7.63 25.33 1.04
N ILE A 315 -8.80 25.86 0.66
CA ILE A 315 -9.92 25.08 0.11
C ILE A 315 -9.53 24.42 -1.23
N TRP A 316 -8.87 25.18 -2.12
CA TRP A 316 -8.43 24.65 -3.41
C TRP A 316 -7.43 23.51 -3.22
N LEU A 317 -6.43 23.68 -2.35
CA LEU A 317 -5.40 22.67 -2.15
C LEU A 317 -5.98 21.38 -1.58
N ASP A 318 -6.88 21.49 -0.59
CA ASP A 318 -7.62 20.37 -0.01
C ASP A 318 -8.38 19.58 -1.09
N LYS A 319 -9.20 20.28 -1.89
CA LYS A 319 -9.99 19.68 -2.96
C LYS A 319 -9.15 19.10 -4.07
N PHE A 320 -8.05 19.76 -4.43
CA PHE A 320 -7.20 19.28 -5.50
C PHE A 320 -6.41 18.04 -5.09
N THR A 321 -5.98 17.94 -3.82
CA THR A 321 -5.39 16.70 -3.29
C THR A 321 -6.38 15.54 -3.26
N ASP A 322 -7.64 15.77 -2.85
CA ASP A 322 -8.69 14.75 -2.88
C ASP A 322 -8.92 14.23 -4.31
N TYR A 323 -9.04 15.15 -5.26
CA TYR A 323 -9.23 14.83 -6.68
C TYR A 323 -8.08 14.01 -7.26
N MET A 324 -6.83 14.44 -7.04
CA MET A 324 -5.66 13.68 -7.49
C MET A 324 -5.56 12.32 -6.80
N ASP A 325 -6.06 12.17 -5.57
CA ASP A 325 -6.09 10.91 -4.81
C ASP A 325 -7.19 9.95 -5.25
N GLY A 326 -8.09 10.39 -6.13
CA GLY A 326 -9.09 9.56 -6.79
C GLY A 326 -10.54 9.88 -6.44
N ASP A 327 -10.83 10.95 -5.71
CA ASP A 327 -12.18 11.49 -5.54
C ASP A 327 -12.52 12.42 -6.72
N LEU A 328 -12.83 11.83 -7.87
CA LEU A 328 -12.89 12.50 -9.16
C LEU A 328 -14.16 13.34 -9.37
N ASN A 329 -15.09 13.28 -8.40
CA ASN A 329 -16.32 14.07 -8.34
C ASN A 329 -16.46 14.90 -7.04
N LEU A 330 -15.43 14.88 -6.18
CA LEU A 330 -15.34 15.61 -4.91
C LEU A 330 -16.48 15.31 -3.91
N ASP A 331 -17.06 14.12 -3.97
CA ASP A 331 -18.16 13.69 -3.08
C ASP A 331 -17.66 13.13 -1.74
N GLY A 332 -16.34 13.01 -1.56
CA GLY A 332 -15.68 12.47 -0.38
C GLY A 332 -15.43 10.96 -0.46
N VAL A 333 -15.70 10.32 -1.59
CA VAL A 333 -15.48 8.89 -1.84
C VAL A 333 -14.48 8.71 -2.99
N LYS A 334 -13.51 7.81 -2.81
CA LYS A 334 -12.58 7.48 -3.90
C LYS A 334 -13.28 6.63 -4.95
N ASP A 335 -13.21 7.06 -6.20
CA ASP A 335 -13.80 6.41 -7.38
C ASP A 335 -12.93 5.28 -7.96
N LEU A 336 -11.70 5.13 -7.47
CA LEU A 336 -10.71 4.21 -8.02
C LEU A 336 -10.86 2.79 -7.49
N ALA A 337 -10.65 1.81 -8.37
CA ALA A 337 -10.54 0.41 -7.94
C ALA A 337 -9.33 0.21 -7.02
N ALA A 338 -9.40 -0.76 -6.11
CA ALA A 338 -8.37 -0.97 -5.07
C ALA A 338 -6.94 -1.15 -5.61
N ASN A 339 -6.77 -1.67 -6.83
CA ASN A 339 -5.48 -1.85 -7.49
C ASN A 339 -5.01 -0.62 -8.27
N GLN A 340 -5.87 0.36 -8.54
CA GLN A 340 -5.51 1.61 -9.20
C GLN A 340 -4.83 2.57 -8.22
N LYS A 341 -4.15 3.57 -8.78
CA LYS A 341 -3.53 4.68 -8.08
C LYS A 341 -4.07 5.97 -8.69
N GLY A 342 -4.16 7.01 -7.85
CA GLY A 342 -4.54 8.35 -8.28
C GLY A 342 -3.53 8.97 -9.24
N MET A 343 -3.84 10.19 -9.70
CA MET A 343 -2.98 10.95 -10.60
C MET A 343 -1.61 11.18 -9.95
N SER A 344 -0.55 11.01 -10.75
CA SER A 344 0.81 11.31 -10.31
C SER A 344 1.02 12.82 -10.22
N TRP A 345 1.95 13.31 -9.41
CA TRP A 345 2.16 14.76 -9.24
C TRP A 345 3.56 15.12 -8.74
N THR A 346 3.97 16.38 -8.98
CA THR A 346 5.12 17.03 -8.35
C THR A 346 4.75 18.40 -7.81
N TYR A 347 4.97 18.63 -6.50
CA TYR A 347 4.62 19.90 -5.86
C TYR A 347 5.56 21.03 -6.34
N TRP A 348 5.01 22.20 -6.62
CA TRP A 348 5.77 23.43 -6.87
C TRP A 348 5.76 24.31 -5.61
N SER A 349 6.86 24.43 -4.87
CA SER A 349 8.17 23.77 -5.08
C SER A 349 8.84 23.42 -3.75
N LEU A 350 10.01 22.78 -3.80
CA LEU A 350 10.89 22.65 -2.63
C LEU A 350 11.39 24.02 -2.17
N ASN A 351 11.73 24.85 -3.14
CA ASN A 351 12.42 26.12 -2.98
C ASN A 351 11.54 27.16 -2.28
N PRO A 352 12.02 27.85 -1.23
CA PRO A 352 11.28 28.95 -0.63
C PRO A 352 11.15 30.17 -1.55
N ASN A 353 12.09 30.34 -2.47
CA ASN A 353 12.22 31.54 -3.28
C ASN A 353 11.39 31.56 -4.57
N SER A 354 10.32 30.75 -4.65
CA SER A 354 9.26 31.00 -5.65
C SER A 354 8.39 32.17 -5.20
N GLY A 355 8.30 33.21 -6.03
CA GLY A 355 7.74 34.50 -5.64
C GLY A 355 6.24 34.50 -5.34
N ASP A 356 5.47 33.62 -5.96
CA ASP A 356 4.00 33.53 -5.89
C ASP A 356 3.52 32.34 -5.07
N THR A 357 4.27 31.24 -5.04
CA THR A 357 3.91 30.03 -4.29
C THR A 357 4.73 29.82 -3.02
N GLY A 358 5.93 30.40 -2.91
CA GLY A 358 6.91 29.99 -1.90
C GLY A 358 7.30 28.52 -2.05
N GLY A 359 7.69 27.86 -0.95
CA GLY A 359 8.11 26.45 -1.00
C GLY A 359 7.62 25.59 0.15
N ILE A 360 8.00 24.32 0.09
CA ILE A 360 7.97 23.39 1.22
C ILE A 360 9.07 23.71 2.23
N LEU A 361 10.22 24.24 1.80
CA LEU A 361 11.17 24.85 2.71
C LEU A 361 10.79 26.32 2.98
N ASN A 362 11.14 26.80 4.16
CA ASN A 362 11.11 28.21 4.51
C ASN A 362 12.39 28.91 4.02
N ASP A 363 12.42 30.24 4.10
CA ASP A 363 13.49 31.09 3.57
C ASP A 363 14.91 30.77 4.09
N ASP A 364 15.01 30.06 5.21
CA ASP A 364 16.28 29.57 5.77
C ASP A 364 16.84 28.32 5.05
N TRP A 365 16.14 27.83 4.01
CA TRP A 365 16.49 26.63 3.23
C TRP A 365 16.63 25.36 4.08
N THR A 366 16.05 25.33 5.27
CA THR A 366 16.23 24.24 6.24
C THR A 366 14.92 23.84 6.91
N THR A 367 14.20 24.81 7.46
CA THR A 367 12.95 24.59 8.16
C THR A 367 11.85 24.23 7.17
N VAL A 368 11.08 23.20 7.47
CA VAL A 368 9.96 22.74 6.64
C VAL A 368 8.70 23.53 7.00
N ASN A 369 7.96 23.96 5.98
CA ASN A 369 6.61 24.49 6.12
C ASN A 369 5.63 23.33 6.38
N THR A 370 5.46 22.99 7.66
CA THR A 370 4.61 21.86 8.09
C THR A 370 3.13 22.07 7.77
N ALA A 371 2.67 23.32 7.66
CA ALA A 371 1.29 23.62 7.28
C ALA A 371 1.00 23.17 5.84
N LYS A 372 1.89 23.50 4.89
CA LYS A 372 1.76 23.04 3.50
C LYS A 372 1.93 21.53 3.38
N MET A 373 2.94 20.97 4.06
CA MET A 373 3.13 19.52 4.09
C MET A 373 1.87 18.79 4.58
N GLY A 374 1.17 19.33 5.57
CA GLY A 374 -0.06 18.73 6.11
C GLY A 374 -1.17 18.48 5.08
N TYR A 375 -1.24 19.26 3.99
CA TYR A 375 -2.21 19.05 2.91
C TYR A 375 -1.81 17.91 1.97
N ILE A 376 -0.53 17.81 1.63
CA ILE A 376 -0.06 16.85 0.62
C ILE A 376 0.46 15.54 1.22
N GLN A 377 0.69 15.49 2.54
CA GLN A 377 1.34 14.36 3.19
C GLN A 377 0.54 13.07 3.03
N ALA A 378 -0.79 13.12 3.17
CA ALA A 378 -1.66 11.95 2.98
C ALA A 378 -1.67 11.43 1.53
N SER A 379 -1.35 12.29 0.56
CA SER A 379 -1.31 11.95 -0.85
C SER A 379 0.03 11.31 -1.28
N LEU A 380 1.05 11.28 -0.41
CA LEU A 380 2.37 10.71 -0.70
C LEU A 380 2.31 9.18 -0.91
N ALA A 381 2.94 8.72 -1.99
CA ALA A 381 3.02 7.32 -2.37
C ALA A 381 4.38 6.70 -1.99
N PRO A 382 4.46 5.36 -1.87
CA PRO A 382 5.71 4.64 -1.63
C PRO A 382 6.84 4.99 -2.61
N MET A 383 8.08 4.74 -2.18
CA MET A 383 9.26 4.80 -3.06
C MET A 383 9.11 3.89 -4.27
N LEU A 384 9.45 4.40 -5.44
CA LEU A 384 9.26 3.70 -6.70
C LEU A 384 10.16 2.46 -6.80
N GLY A 385 9.53 1.32 -7.10
CA GLY A 385 10.15 0.00 -7.20
C GLY A 385 10.56 -0.64 -5.86
N THR A 386 10.04 -0.16 -4.73
CA THR A 386 9.95 -1.05 -3.56
C THR A 386 9.13 -2.27 -3.97
N ALA A 387 9.71 -3.48 -3.85
CA ALA A 387 9.09 -4.69 -4.38
C ALA A 387 7.68 -4.87 -3.79
N THR A 388 6.76 -5.36 -4.62
CA THR A 388 5.41 -5.79 -4.26
C THR A 388 5.45 -7.06 -3.40
N GLY A 389 6.10 -7.00 -2.24
CA GLY A 389 5.68 -7.85 -1.12
C GLY A 389 4.29 -7.41 -0.65
N ASN A 390 3.53 -8.32 -0.05
CA ASN A 390 2.20 -7.98 0.49
C ASN A 390 2.33 -6.77 1.43
N SER A 391 1.77 -5.63 1.01
CA SER A 391 1.62 -4.47 1.90
C SER A 391 0.78 -4.92 3.10
N GLN A 392 1.19 -4.52 4.29
CA GLN A 392 0.46 -4.85 5.50
C GLN A 392 -0.45 -3.69 5.88
N THR A 393 -1.50 -3.97 6.65
CA THR A 393 -2.38 -2.92 7.19
C THR A 393 -2.20 -2.83 8.69
N MET A 394 -1.98 -1.62 9.18
CA MET A 394 -1.90 -1.27 10.58
C MET A 394 -3.20 -0.58 11.00
N ASN A 395 -3.95 -1.17 11.93
CA ASN A 395 -5.29 -0.74 12.29
C ASN A 395 -5.33 -0.08 13.68
N PHE A 396 -5.38 1.25 13.72
CA PHE A 396 -5.59 2.00 14.96
C PHE A 396 -7.07 2.02 15.31
N GLN A 397 -7.41 1.67 16.53
CA GLN A 397 -8.74 1.83 17.11
C GLN A 397 -8.83 3.15 17.88
N VAL A 398 -9.78 3.99 17.47
CA VAL A 398 -10.14 5.21 18.18
C VAL A 398 -11.43 4.95 18.97
N LYS A 399 -11.37 5.11 20.29
CA LYS A 399 -12.45 4.73 21.21
C LYS A 399 -13.02 5.89 22.02
N LEU A 400 -14.33 5.90 22.17
CA LEU A 400 -15.04 6.67 23.19
C LEU A 400 -15.07 5.88 24.51
N SER A 401 -14.98 6.59 25.63
CA SER A 401 -15.07 5.99 26.97
C SER A 401 -16.49 5.52 27.31
N ALA A 402 -17.50 6.07 26.62
CA ALA A 402 -18.90 5.66 26.71
C ALA A 402 -19.64 6.03 25.42
N ALA A 403 -20.78 5.39 25.17
CA ALA A 403 -21.66 5.73 24.06
C ALA A 403 -22.23 7.15 24.23
N SER A 404 -22.21 7.94 23.15
CA SER A 404 -22.84 9.26 23.09
C SER A 404 -24.28 9.18 22.56
N SER A 405 -25.16 10.04 23.07
CA SER A 405 -26.52 10.22 22.53
C SER A 405 -26.58 11.09 21.28
N GLY A 406 -25.51 11.84 20.98
CA GLY A 406 -25.36 12.66 19.78
C GLY A 406 -24.12 12.28 18.97
N THR A 407 -24.04 12.76 17.74
CA THR A 407 -22.88 12.53 16.85
C THR A 407 -21.61 13.11 17.46
N VAL A 408 -20.53 12.33 17.43
CA VAL A 408 -19.19 12.78 17.81
C VAL A 408 -18.30 12.80 16.58
N THR A 409 -17.56 13.88 16.36
CA THR A 409 -16.55 13.96 15.29
C THR A 409 -15.17 14.23 15.87
N VAL A 410 -14.13 13.70 15.21
CA VAL A 410 -12.73 14.00 15.55
C VAL A 410 -11.89 13.93 14.27
N LYS A 411 -10.99 14.90 14.07
CA LYS A 411 -10.02 14.84 12.96
C LYS A 411 -8.85 13.94 13.34
N TYR A 412 -8.26 13.28 12.36
CA TYR A 412 -7.02 12.53 12.53
C TYR A 412 -6.03 12.83 11.41
N ALA A 413 -4.75 12.68 11.71
CA ALA A 413 -3.68 12.69 10.72
C ALA A 413 -2.49 11.87 11.22
N THR A 414 -1.83 11.15 10.33
CA THR A 414 -0.54 10.54 10.64
C THR A 414 0.58 11.57 10.66
N ALA A 415 1.52 11.44 11.58
CA ALA A 415 2.72 12.27 11.67
C ALA A 415 3.99 11.40 11.63
N ASN A 416 5.00 11.86 10.89
CA ASN A 416 6.28 11.16 10.79
C ASN A 416 6.94 11.04 12.17
N GLY A 417 7.62 9.93 12.39
CA GLY A 417 8.59 9.75 13.48
C GLY A 417 9.93 9.32 12.89
N THR A 418 10.43 8.17 13.32
CA THR A 418 11.56 7.52 12.63
C THR A 418 11.12 6.79 11.34
N ALA A 419 9.82 6.49 11.23
CA ALA A 419 9.13 6.10 10.00
C ALA A 419 8.62 7.35 9.27
N ILE A 420 8.78 7.34 7.94
CA ILE A 420 8.49 8.46 7.06
C ILE A 420 7.33 8.10 6.12
N ALA A 421 6.32 8.96 6.01
CA ALA A 421 5.23 8.85 5.05
C ALA A 421 5.76 8.73 3.61
N GLY A 422 5.12 7.96 2.74
CA GLY A 422 5.61 7.73 1.36
C GLY A 422 6.90 6.89 1.27
N THR A 423 7.54 6.54 2.39
CA THR A 423 8.67 5.61 2.41
C THR A 423 8.32 4.35 3.21
N ASN A 424 7.89 4.55 4.44
CA ASN A 424 7.66 3.50 5.43
C ASN A 424 6.18 3.25 5.71
N TYR A 425 5.31 4.21 5.47
CA TYR A 425 3.86 4.05 5.59
C TYR A 425 3.16 5.00 4.62
N GLN A 426 1.92 4.71 4.23
CA GLN A 426 1.08 5.65 3.52
C GLN A 426 0.41 6.55 4.54
N ALA A 427 0.70 7.86 4.48
CA ALA A 427 0.05 8.79 5.38
C ALA A 427 -1.44 8.87 5.10
N VAL A 428 -2.22 9.07 6.15
CA VAL A 428 -3.67 9.23 6.07
C VAL A 428 -4.07 10.38 6.98
N SER A 429 -5.08 11.11 6.55
CA SER A 429 -5.77 12.11 7.35
C SER A 429 -7.26 12.06 7.04
N GLY A 430 -8.08 12.63 7.92
CA GLY A 430 -9.52 12.68 7.70
C GLY A 430 -10.30 13.05 8.95
N THR A 431 -11.61 12.81 8.89
CA THR A 431 -12.53 12.99 10.03
C THR A 431 -13.22 11.67 10.33
N LEU A 432 -13.17 11.23 11.59
CA LEU A 432 -14.00 10.15 12.09
C LEU A 432 -15.32 10.71 12.60
N THR A 433 -16.42 10.10 12.19
CA THR A 433 -17.79 10.42 12.65
C THR A 433 -18.41 9.21 13.34
N PHE A 434 -18.59 9.30 14.65
CA PHE A 434 -19.27 8.30 15.46
C PHE A 434 -20.77 8.60 15.48
N ALA A 435 -21.59 7.65 15.03
CA ALA A 435 -23.03 7.75 15.16
C ALA A 435 -23.45 7.64 16.65
N PRO A 436 -24.64 8.14 17.04
CA PRO A 436 -25.18 7.91 18.38
C PRO A 436 -25.15 6.41 18.73
N GLY A 437 -24.62 6.08 19.91
CA GLY A 437 -24.44 4.69 20.35
C GLY A 437 -23.12 4.02 19.93
N GLU A 438 -22.41 4.54 18.93
CA GLU A 438 -21.14 3.98 18.46
C GLU A 438 -19.98 4.39 19.35
N THR A 439 -19.07 3.47 19.68
CA THR A 439 -17.96 3.74 20.61
C THR A 439 -16.57 3.49 20.02
N THR A 440 -16.46 2.84 18.85
CA THR A 440 -15.17 2.48 18.26
C THR A 440 -15.17 2.76 16.76
N LYS A 441 -14.10 3.39 16.27
CA LYS A 441 -13.77 3.52 14.84
C LYS A 441 -12.38 2.97 14.60
N THR A 442 -12.11 2.59 13.35
CA THR A 442 -10.79 2.11 12.93
C THR A 442 -10.20 3.07 11.89
N VAL A 443 -8.93 3.42 12.05
CA VAL A 443 -8.10 4.07 11.03
C VAL A 443 -7.09 3.04 10.54
N SER A 444 -7.18 2.70 9.26
CA SER A 444 -6.31 1.72 8.62
C SER A 444 -5.20 2.44 7.86
N ILE A 445 -3.94 2.09 8.16
CA ILE A 445 -2.74 2.64 7.51
C ILE A 445 -2.03 1.54 6.75
N VAL A 446 -1.72 1.79 5.49
CA VAL A 446 -0.98 0.85 4.65
C VAL A 446 0.51 0.98 4.94
N ILE A 447 1.13 -0.14 5.30
CA ILE A 447 2.57 -0.29 5.45
C ILE A 447 3.07 -0.96 4.16
N PRO A 448 3.67 -0.21 3.22
CA PRO A 448 4.22 -0.82 2.01
C PRO A 448 5.30 -1.82 2.39
N SER A 449 5.49 -2.82 1.52
CA SER A 449 6.65 -3.68 1.63
C SER A 449 7.93 -2.84 1.53
N GLN A 450 8.84 -3.07 2.47
CA GLN A 450 9.99 -2.20 2.68
C GLN A 450 11.11 -2.95 3.38
N ASN A 451 12.34 -2.49 3.13
CA ASN A 451 13.51 -2.94 3.85
C ASN A 451 13.79 -1.98 4.99
N LEU A 452 13.91 -2.53 6.20
CA LEU A 452 14.25 -1.77 7.38
C LEU A 452 15.68 -2.09 7.80
N SER A 453 16.48 -1.04 8.04
CA SER A 453 17.76 -1.18 8.74
C SER A 453 17.59 -1.18 10.27
N ALA A 454 16.43 -0.76 10.75
CA ALA A 454 16.01 -0.76 12.15
C ALA A 454 14.48 -0.62 12.21
N SER A 455 13.87 -1.03 13.32
CA SER A 455 12.45 -0.73 13.58
C SER A 455 12.20 0.77 13.55
N LYS A 456 11.05 1.16 13.03
CA LYS A 456 10.67 2.57 12.85
C LYS A 456 9.29 2.86 13.44
N THR A 457 9.06 4.11 13.82
CA THR A 457 7.83 4.56 14.49
C THR A 457 7.25 5.79 13.81
N PHE A 458 5.94 5.90 13.76
CA PHE A 458 5.18 7.09 13.40
C PHE A 458 3.97 7.21 14.33
N SER A 459 3.23 8.32 14.27
CA SER A 459 2.07 8.53 15.15
C SER A 459 0.79 8.75 14.35
N LEU A 460 -0.35 8.33 14.91
CA LEU A 460 -1.69 8.79 14.53
C LEU A 460 -2.14 9.83 15.56
N LEU A 461 -2.31 11.07 15.12
CA LEU A 461 -2.70 12.21 15.97
C LEU A 461 -4.19 12.51 15.81
N LEU A 462 -4.87 12.76 16.92
CA LEU A 462 -6.26 13.21 16.97
C LEU A 462 -6.34 14.72 17.26
N SER A 463 -7.26 15.41 16.61
CA SER A 463 -7.47 16.85 16.81
C SER A 463 -8.93 17.28 16.67
N THR A 464 -9.23 18.48 17.17
CA THR A 464 -10.51 19.18 16.96
C THR A 464 -11.76 18.31 17.20
N PRO A 465 -11.90 17.64 18.36
CA PRO A 465 -13.10 16.84 18.63
C PRO A 465 -14.33 17.73 18.81
N THR A 466 -15.49 17.23 18.41
CA THR A 466 -16.80 17.83 18.70
C THR A 466 -17.70 16.76 19.32
N GLY A 467 -18.36 17.07 20.43
CA GLY A 467 -19.19 16.09 21.17
C GLY A 467 -18.40 15.14 22.09
N ALA A 468 -17.08 15.29 22.19
CA ALA A 468 -16.22 14.56 23.12
C ALA A 468 -14.94 15.36 23.46
N THR A 469 -14.18 14.89 24.44
CA THR A 469 -12.83 15.39 24.77
C THR A 469 -11.76 14.34 24.43
N LEU A 470 -10.51 14.80 24.20
CA LEU A 470 -9.36 13.90 24.01
C LEU A 470 -8.77 13.56 25.39
N ALA A 471 -8.72 12.26 25.71
CA ALA A 471 -8.04 11.74 26.89
C ALA A 471 -6.63 11.25 26.51
N ASP A 472 -6.52 10.63 25.34
CA ASP A 472 -5.27 10.39 24.65
C ASP A 472 -5.43 10.82 23.19
N ALA A 473 -4.52 11.68 22.72
CA ALA A 473 -4.56 12.28 21.41
C ALA A 473 -3.54 11.67 20.43
N SER A 474 -2.73 10.70 20.86
CA SER A 474 -1.65 10.16 20.02
C SER A 474 -1.51 8.64 20.20
N GLY A 475 -1.64 7.90 19.11
CA GLY A 475 -1.28 6.48 19.06
C GLY A 475 0.02 6.30 18.30
N VAL A 476 0.91 5.44 18.76
CA VAL A 476 2.19 5.12 18.12
C VAL A 476 2.05 3.87 17.25
N GLY A 477 2.39 4.00 15.98
CA GLY A 477 2.55 2.89 15.04
C GLY A 477 4.01 2.46 14.95
N THR A 478 4.30 1.17 15.22
CA THR A 478 5.65 0.61 15.13
C THR A 478 5.77 -0.38 13.97
N ILE A 479 6.67 -0.10 13.03
CA ILE A 479 7.05 -1.02 11.95
C ILE A 479 8.32 -1.75 12.39
N GLN A 480 8.18 -3.02 12.74
CA GLN A 480 9.25 -3.84 13.33
C GLN A 480 10.03 -4.58 12.24
N LEU A 481 11.36 -4.58 12.33
CA LEU A 481 12.21 -5.41 11.46
C LEU A 481 12.18 -6.88 11.93
N ALA A 482 11.79 -7.82 11.06
CA ALA A 482 11.90 -9.25 11.36
C ALA A 482 13.38 -9.69 11.27
N GLY A 483 13.90 -10.30 12.33
CA GLY A 483 15.26 -10.87 12.36
C GLY A 483 16.26 -10.17 13.28
N SER A 484 15.86 -9.20 14.11
CA SER A 484 16.71 -8.67 15.19
C SER A 484 16.83 -9.68 16.35
N LEU A 485 17.55 -10.78 16.14
CA LEU A 485 18.13 -11.54 17.25
C LEU A 485 19.62 -11.20 17.40
N THR A 486 19.92 -10.67 18.58
CA THR A 486 21.18 -10.60 19.35
C THR A 486 21.92 -9.24 19.46
N PRO A 487 22.47 -8.93 20.65
CA PRO A 487 22.52 -7.60 21.25
C PRO A 487 23.80 -6.81 20.91
N ALA A 488 23.73 -5.48 20.99
CA ALA A 488 24.89 -4.60 20.84
C ALA A 488 25.76 -4.54 22.12
N PRO A 489 27.10 -4.46 22.03
CA PRO A 489 27.93 -4.03 23.16
C PRO A 489 28.28 -2.53 23.03
N SER A 490 27.93 -1.71 24.03
CA SER A 490 28.76 -0.59 24.55
C SER A 490 28.12 0.05 25.80
N PRO A 491 28.89 0.82 26.59
CA PRO A 491 29.30 0.51 27.96
C PRO A 491 28.13 0.45 28.96
N THR A 492 28.19 -0.52 29.87
CA THR A 492 27.16 -0.87 30.87
C THR A 492 26.55 0.31 31.64
N PRO A 493 25.24 0.60 31.46
CA PRO A 493 24.36 0.87 32.58
C PRO A 493 23.90 -0.49 33.16
N VAL A 494 23.88 -0.62 34.47
CA VAL A 494 23.39 -1.84 35.14
C VAL A 494 21.93 -2.07 34.69
N PRO A 495 21.53 -3.26 34.20
CA PRO A 495 20.17 -3.47 33.75
C PRO A 495 19.22 -3.30 34.93
N VAL A 496 18.26 -2.37 34.80
CA VAL A 496 17.16 -2.21 35.74
C VAL A 496 16.15 -3.32 35.46
N ASN A 497 15.84 -4.12 36.48
CA ASN A 497 14.83 -5.17 36.39
C ASN A 497 13.46 -4.58 36.05
N SER A 498 12.75 -5.17 35.09
CA SER A 498 11.43 -4.74 34.59
C SER A 498 10.37 -5.77 34.96
N ALA A 499 9.12 -5.33 35.13
CA ALA A 499 8.04 -6.22 35.53
C ALA A 499 7.65 -7.20 34.40
N PRO A 500 7.13 -8.40 34.73
CA PRO A 500 6.65 -9.37 33.74
C PRO A 500 5.42 -8.85 32.99
N VAL A 501 5.06 -9.48 31.88
CA VAL A 501 3.90 -9.14 31.04
C VAL A 501 2.92 -10.30 31.05
N ALA A 502 1.77 -10.09 31.71
CA ALA A 502 0.65 -11.04 31.73
C ALA A 502 -0.31 -10.79 30.56
N VAL A 503 -0.74 -11.84 29.87
CA VAL A 503 -1.64 -11.78 28.71
C VAL A 503 -2.97 -12.46 29.04
N ALA A 504 -4.09 -11.85 28.64
CA ALA A 504 -5.41 -12.40 28.95
C ALA A 504 -5.65 -13.76 28.28
N ASP A 505 -6.30 -14.66 29.02
CA ASP A 505 -6.65 -16.00 28.59
C ASP A 505 -8.14 -16.15 28.30
N SER A 506 -8.49 -17.11 27.44
CA SER A 506 -9.87 -17.52 27.22
C SER A 506 -9.96 -19.04 27.16
N VAL A 507 -10.84 -19.62 27.97
CA VAL A 507 -10.99 -21.07 28.09
C VAL A 507 -12.46 -21.49 28.02
N TRP A 508 -12.69 -22.57 27.29
CA TRP A 508 -13.97 -23.26 27.25
C TRP A 508 -13.91 -24.47 28.17
N ILE A 509 -14.87 -24.56 29.09
CA ILE A 509 -14.94 -25.68 30.02
C ILE A 509 -16.13 -26.58 29.67
N PRO A 510 -15.92 -27.90 29.54
CA PRO A 510 -16.91 -28.79 28.95
C PRO A 510 -17.98 -29.29 29.93
N SER A 511 -17.76 -29.16 31.24
CA SER A 511 -18.69 -29.65 32.26
C SER A 511 -18.48 -28.96 33.61
N ALA A 512 -19.33 -29.25 34.58
CA ALA A 512 -19.25 -28.73 35.95
C ALA A 512 -18.05 -29.27 36.78
N SER A 513 -17.05 -29.89 36.14
CA SER A 513 -15.85 -30.41 36.80
C SER A 513 -14.72 -29.37 36.80
N ALA A 514 -13.83 -29.46 37.79
CA ALA A 514 -12.64 -28.61 37.86
C ALA A 514 -11.77 -28.78 36.61
N THR A 515 -11.40 -27.66 35.97
CA THR A 515 -10.53 -27.62 34.79
C THR A 515 -9.23 -26.91 35.12
N SER A 516 -8.09 -27.54 34.81
CA SER A 516 -6.76 -26.94 34.94
C SER A 516 -6.42 -26.09 33.71
N ILE A 517 -5.99 -24.85 33.94
CA ILE A 517 -5.74 -23.83 32.93
C ILE A 517 -4.27 -23.41 33.01
N SER A 518 -3.55 -23.49 31.90
CA SER A 518 -2.15 -23.08 31.79
C SER A 518 -2.02 -21.60 31.47
N VAL A 519 -2.29 -20.74 32.46
CA VAL A 519 -2.33 -19.27 32.29
C VAL A 519 -0.97 -18.66 31.92
N LEU A 520 0.15 -19.31 32.24
CA LEU A 520 1.49 -18.80 31.91
C LEU A 520 1.92 -19.07 30.45
N ALA A 521 1.10 -19.75 29.64
CA ALA A 521 1.51 -20.23 28.32
C ALA A 521 1.79 -19.11 27.30
N ASN A 522 1.17 -17.95 27.51
CA ASN A 522 1.27 -16.74 26.69
C ASN A 522 1.93 -15.56 27.45
N ASP A 523 2.47 -15.80 28.64
CA ASP A 523 3.11 -14.79 29.48
C ASP A 523 4.62 -14.75 29.29
N THR A 524 5.23 -13.58 29.48
CA THR A 524 6.68 -13.40 29.32
C THR A 524 7.24 -12.43 30.35
N ASP A 525 8.55 -12.49 30.61
CA ASP A 525 9.28 -11.47 31.35
C ASP A 525 10.26 -10.74 30.43
N PRO A 526 10.28 -9.39 30.38
CA PRO A 526 11.18 -8.63 29.51
C PRO A 526 12.68 -8.86 29.77
N ASN A 527 13.05 -9.27 30.98
CA ASN A 527 14.42 -9.61 31.36
C ASN A 527 14.71 -11.12 31.19
N GLY A 528 13.70 -11.92 30.85
CA GLY A 528 13.79 -13.37 30.74
C GLY A 528 13.78 -14.07 32.10
N ASP A 529 13.41 -13.36 33.17
CA ASP A 529 13.32 -13.94 34.50
C ASP A 529 12.20 -14.98 34.58
N LYS A 530 12.38 -15.95 35.48
CA LYS A 530 11.36 -16.97 35.70
C LYS A 530 10.11 -16.34 36.31
N ILE A 531 8.98 -16.49 35.63
CA ILE A 531 7.67 -16.03 36.10
C ILE A 531 6.90 -17.14 36.84
N SER A 532 6.06 -16.72 37.78
CA SER A 532 5.17 -17.61 38.53
C SER A 532 3.85 -16.93 38.87
N VAL A 533 2.75 -17.70 38.92
CA VAL A 533 1.44 -17.18 39.36
C VAL A 533 1.49 -16.93 40.87
N LYS A 534 1.31 -15.67 41.26
CA LYS A 534 1.39 -15.20 42.65
C LYS A 534 0.04 -15.19 43.35
N THR A 535 -1.00 -14.69 42.69
CA THR A 535 -2.37 -14.60 43.23
C THR A 535 -3.42 -14.76 42.15
N VAL A 536 -4.62 -15.20 42.54
CA VAL A 536 -5.82 -15.24 41.69
C VAL A 536 -7.00 -14.62 42.43
N THR A 537 -7.93 -14.02 41.69
CA THR A 537 -9.26 -13.68 42.21
C THR A 537 -10.22 -14.85 42.00
N GLN A 538 -11.35 -14.85 42.69
CA GLN A 538 -12.43 -15.79 42.40
C GLN A 538 -13.24 -15.31 41.18
N GLY A 539 -13.90 -16.23 40.50
CA GLY A 539 -14.94 -15.91 39.52
C GLY A 539 -16.23 -15.48 40.23
N SER A 540 -17.12 -14.82 39.51
CA SER A 540 -18.45 -14.46 40.05
C SER A 540 -19.35 -15.69 40.21
N PHE A 541 -19.07 -16.75 39.46
CA PHE A 541 -19.89 -17.96 39.38
C PHE A 541 -19.10 -19.25 39.55
N GLY A 542 -17.80 -19.18 39.88
CA GLY A 542 -16.94 -20.33 40.09
C GLY A 542 -15.76 -20.03 41.02
N THR A 543 -15.13 -21.10 41.52
CA THR A 543 -13.98 -21.00 42.43
C THR A 543 -12.67 -21.25 41.70
N VAL A 544 -11.62 -20.55 42.12
CA VAL A 544 -10.31 -20.51 41.47
C VAL A 544 -9.21 -20.82 42.48
N SER A 545 -8.28 -21.70 42.13
CA SER A 545 -7.12 -22.05 42.97
C SER A 545 -5.84 -22.22 42.14
N ILE A 546 -4.69 -21.87 42.72
CA ILE A 546 -3.37 -22.00 42.08
C ILE A 546 -2.83 -23.40 42.39
N ASN A 547 -2.33 -24.09 41.36
CA ASN A 547 -1.67 -25.39 41.49
C ASN A 547 -0.15 -25.24 41.72
N PRO A 548 0.51 -26.22 42.36
CA PRO A 548 1.97 -26.17 42.60
C PRO A 548 2.84 -26.10 41.34
N ASP A 549 2.30 -26.51 40.19
CA ASP A 549 2.98 -26.48 38.89
C ASP A 549 2.85 -25.14 38.16
N GLY A 550 2.14 -24.16 38.72
CA GLY A 550 1.92 -22.84 38.14
C GLY A 550 0.67 -22.73 37.25
N THR A 551 -0.11 -23.80 37.11
CA THR A 551 -1.44 -23.74 36.47
C THR A 551 -2.52 -23.25 37.45
N VAL A 552 -3.71 -22.90 36.94
CA VAL A 552 -4.85 -22.44 37.74
C VAL A 552 -6.06 -23.35 37.49
N ASN A 553 -6.66 -23.88 38.56
CA ASN A 553 -7.91 -24.62 38.49
C ASN A 553 -9.11 -23.69 38.60
N TYR A 554 -10.06 -23.79 37.67
CA TYR A 554 -11.40 -23.18 37.76
C TYR A 554 -12.47 -24.27 37.94
N THR A 555 -13.33 -24.12 38.95
CA THR A 555 -14.47 -25.00 39.21
C THR A 555 -15.78 -24.21 39.18
N PRO A 556 -16.68 -24.47 38.19
CA PRO A 556 -18.00 -23.83 38.15
C PRO A 556 -18.82 -24.07 39.41
N GLY A 557 -19.60 -23.06 39.82
CA GLY A 557 -20.66 -23.25 40.80
C GLY A 557 -21.75 -24.20 40.29
N SER A 558 -22.40 -24.90 41.22
CA SER A 558 -23.47 -25.85 40.88
C SER A 558 -24.57 -25.19 40.05
N GLY A 559 -24.86 -25.75 38.87
CA GLY A 559 -25.91 -25.26 37.97
C GLY A 559 -25.55 -24.01 37.16
N PHE A 560 -24.29 -23.54 37.21
CA PHE A 560 -23.85 -22.43 36.37
C PHE A 560 -23.87 -22.81 34.89
N THR A 561 -24.29 -21.88 34.04
CA THR A 561 -24.15 -21.92 32.57
C THR A 561 -23.94 -20.48 32.10
N GLY A 562 -23.06 -20.25 31.13
CA GLY A 562 -22.76 -18.90 30.64
C GLY A 562 -21.29 -18.52 30.80
N SER A 563 -21.00 -17.23 30.89
CA SER A 563 -19.64 -16.70 30.97
C SER A 563 -19.30 -16.24 32.40
N ASP A 564 -18.10 -16.53 32.84
CA ASP A 564 -17.51 -16.05 34.09
C ASP A 564 -16.10 -15.52 33.80
N SER A 565 -15.50 -14.80 34.73
CA SER A 565 -14.12 -14.33 34.59
C SER A 565 -13.44 -14.16 35.95
N PHE A 566 -12.15 -14.41 35.98
CA PHE A 566 -11.29 -14.12 37.13
C PHE A 566 -9.96 -13.51 36.66
N ASN A 567 -9.22 -12.88 37.57
CA ASN A 567 -7.90 -12.34 37.27
C ASN A 567 -6.81 -13.19 37.93
N TYR A 568 -5.63 -13.25 37.31
CA TYR A 568 -4.43 -13.80 37.89
C TYR A 568 -3.30 -12.77 37.82
N THR A 569 -2.42 -12.81 38.82
CA THR A 569 -1.24 -11.95 38.91
C THR A 569 0.00 -12.82 38.90
N ILE A 570 0.93 -12.53 37.99
CA ILE A 570 2.25 -13.17 37.91
C ILE A 570 3.31 -12.30 38.55
N ALA A 571 4.41 -12.93 38.96
CA ALA A 571 5.59 -12.24 39.48
C ALA A 571 6.90 -12.83 38.93
N ASP A 572 7.88 -11.96 38.74
CA ASP A 572 9.27 -12.33 38.47
C ASP A 572 10.02 -12.71 39.77
N VAL A 573 11.30 -13.06 39.63
CA VAL A 573 12.16 -13.43 40.77
C VAL A 573 12.52 -12.25 41.68
N ALA A 574 12.35 -11.01 41.21
CA ALA A 574 12.56 -9.78 41.98
C ALA A 574 11.28 -9.30 42.70
N GLY A 575 10.14 -9.92 42.42
CA GLY A 575 8.84 -9.64 43.01
C GLY A 575 8.00 -8.58 42.30
N LEU A 576 8.42 -8.09 41.12
CA LEU A 576 7.61 -7.22 40.28
C LEU A 576 6.45 -8.02 39.66
N THR A 577 5.30 -7.39 39.46
CA THR A 577 4.05 -8.09 39.15
C THR A 577 3.28 -7.52 37.97
N SER A 578 2.52 -8.37 37.28
CA SER A 578 1.55 -7.99 36.25
C SER A 578 0.29 -8.84 36.35
N THR A 579 -0.85 -8.31 35.93
CA THR A 579 -2.18 -8.93 36.11
C THR A 579 -2.92 -9.01 34.78
N ALA A 580 -3.52 -10.17 34.51
CA ALA A 580 -4.38 -10.40 33.35
C ALA A 580 -5.67 -11.12 33.76
N SER A 581 -6.67 -11.11 32.86
CA SER A 581 -7.96 -11.77 33.07
C SER A 581 -8.03 -13.09 32.33
N VAL A 582 -8.73 -14.06 32.92
CA VAL A 582 -9.17 -15.29 32.28
C VAL A 582 -10.67 -15.21 32.05
N SER A 583 -11.09 -15.29 30.79
CA SER A 583 -12.50 -15.45 30.42
C SER A 583 -12.85 -16.93 30.36
N VAL A 584 -13.84 -17.34 31.15
CA VAL A 584 -14.34 -18.71 31.18
C VAL A 584 -15.73 -18.75 30.55
N LYS A 585 -15.97 -19.69 29.65
CA LYS A 585 -17.32 -19.92 29.13
C LYS A 585 -17.74 -21.38 29.30
N LEU A 586 -18.80 -21.57 30.08
CA LEU A 586 -19.48 -22.84 30.28
C LEU A 586 -20.68 -22.91 29.35
N VAL A 587 -20.60 -23.78 28.36
CA VAL A 587 -21.73 -24.08 27.47
C VAL A 587 -22.48 -25.24 28.10
N ALA A 588 -23.78 -25.06 28.37
CA ALA A 588 -24.63 -26.19 28.72
C ALA A 588 -24.54 -27.23 27.60
N GLU A 589 -24.28 -28.50 27.92
CA GLU A 589 -24.44 -29.58 26.95
C GLU A 589 -25.91 -29.60 26.49
N GLY A 590 -26.14 -29.02 25.31
CA GLY A 590 -27.41 -28.89 24.64
C GLY A 590 -27.18 -28.94 23.14
N THR A 591 -27.02 -30.16 22.63
CA THR A 591 -27.26 -30.62 21.25
C THR A 591 -27.31 -29.55 20.15
N LYS A 592 -26.18 -29.33 19.46
CA LYS A 592 -26.24 -29.10 18.00
C LYS A 592 -25.77 -30.38 17.31
N ALA A 593 -26.69 -31.31 17.12
CA ALA A 593 -26.47 -32.42 16.21
C ALA A 593 -26.42 -31.85 14.78
N TRP A 594 -25.29 -32.01 14.11
CA TRP A 594 -25.18 -31.78 12.66
C TRP A 594 -25.88 -32.94 11.92
N PRO A 595 -26.53 -32.68 10.78
CA PRO A 595 -27.16 -33.74 9.98
C PRO A 595 -26.14 -34.81 9.60
N ALA A 596 -26.60 -36.06 9.46
CA ALA A 596 -25.76 -37.24 9.35
C ALA A 596 -24.81 -37.27 8.14
N ASN A 597 -25.00 -36.38 7.15
CA ASN A 597 -24.22 -36.30 5.93
C ASN A 597 -23.52 -34.93 5.83
N VAL A 598 -22.18 -34.90 5.83
CA VAL A 598 -21.40 -33.66 5.73
C VAL A 598 -20.65 -33.62 4.41
N PHE A 599 -20.98 -32.62 3.60
CA PHE A 599 -20.27 -32.25 2.39
C PHE A 599 -19.75 -30.83 2.64
N ALA A 600 -18.45 -30.63 2.85
CA ALA A 600 -17.93 -29.30 3.20
C ALA A 600 -17.55 -28.48 1.93
N PRO A 601 -17.97 -27.21 1.80
CA PRO A 601 -17.37 -26.29 0.82
C PRO A 601 -15.93 -25.97 1.17
N TYR A 602 -15.14 -25.56 0.16
CA TYR A 602 -13.72 -25.21 0.26
C TYR A 602 -13.34 -24.75 1.66
N VAL A 603 -12.54 -25.58 2.34
CA VAL A 603 -11.96 -25.25 3.64
C VAL A 603 -10.49 -25.00 3.36
N ASP A 604 -10.08 -23.74 3.50
CA ASP A 604 -8.67 -23.38 3.50
C ASP A 604 -8.09 -23.79 4.87
N THR A 605 -7.36 -24.90 4.92
CA THR A 605 -6.75 -25.38 6.17
C THR A 605 -5.59 -24.50 6.65
N THR A 606 -5.22 -23.47 5.87
CA THR A 606 -4.19 -22.49 6.24
C THR A 606 -4.74 -21.20 6.89
N LEU A 607 -6.07 -20.98 6.86
CA LEU A 607 -6.72 -19.84 7.51
C LEU A 607 -7.43 -20.28 8.81
N TRP A 608 -7.07 -19.66 9.93
CA TRP A 608 -7.50 -20.07 11.27
C TRP A 608 -8.87 -19.45 11.67
N PRO A 609 -9.75 -20.18 12.38
CA PRO A 609 -9.56 -21.54 12.93
C PRO A 609 -10.00 -22.70 12.01
N ILE A 610 -9.21 -23.77 12.03
CA ILE A 610 -9.46 -25.08 11.36
C ILE A 610 -10.68 -25.77 11.99
N LEU A 611 -11.43 -26.53 11.18
CA LEU A 611 -12.49 -27.44 11.66
C LEU A 611 -11.91 -28.47 12.64
N ASP A 612 -12.41 -28.47 13.88
CA ASP A 612 -12.03 -29.49 14.89
C ASP A 612 -12.78 -30.80 14.62
N PHE A 613 -12.27 -31.59 13.67
CA PHE A 613 -12.82 -32.92 13.34
C PHE A 613 -12.87 -33.86 14.54
N THR A 614 -12.01 -33.65 15.53
CA THR A 614 -12.00 -34.41 16.79
C THR A 614 -13.19 -34.04 17.67
N LYS A 615 -13.62 -32.78 17.68
CA LYS A 615 -14.85 -32.32 18.33
C LYS A 615 -16.09 -32.82 17.60
N ILE A 616 -16.13 -32.75 16.26
CA ILE A 616 -17.25 -33.27 15.46
C ILE A 616 -17.41 -34.79 15.65
N ALA A 617 -16.30 -35.55 15.66
CA ALA A 617 -16.32 -36.99 15.94
C ALA A 617 -16.89 -37.29 17.34
N ARG A 618 -16.48 -36.51 18.35
CA ARG A 618 -16.99 -36.62 19.74
C ARG A 618 -18.48 -36.27 19.84
N GLU A 619 -18.92 -35.17 19.23
CA GLU A 619 -20.32 -34.73 19.22
C GLU A 619 -21.25 -35.72 18.48
N GLN A 620 -20.72 -36.48 17.52
CA GLN A 620 -21.44 -37.50 16.76
C GLN A 620 -21.29 -38.92 17.35
N GLY A 621 -20.66 -39.06 18.52
CA GLY A 621 -20.50 -40.33 19.22
C GLY A 621 -19.54 -41.33 18.54
N LEU A 622 -18.69 -40.87 17.62
CA LEU A 622 -17.73 -41.72 16.92
C LEU A 622 -16.52 -42.01 17.81
N LYS A 623 -16.16 -43.29 17.93
CA LYS A 623 -14.97 -43.73 18.69
C LYS A 623 -13.68 -43.71 17.89
N TYR A 624 -13.79 -43.83 16.56
CA TYR A 624 -12.65 -43.92 15.64
C TYR A 624 -12.94 -43.11 14.36
N PHE A 625 -11.95 -42.39 13.83
CA PHE A 625 -12.11 -41.60 12.61
C PHE A 625 -10.80 -41.57 11.81
N SER A 626 -10.88 -41.61 10.48
CA SER A 626 -9.72 -41.61 9.58
C SER A 626 -9.93 -40.66 8.40
N LEU A 627 -8.83 -40.03 7.97
CA LEU A 627 -8.77 -39.14 6.81
C LEU A 627 -8.09 -39.88 5.65
N GLY A 628 -8.63 -39.75 4.44
CA GLY A 628 -7.99 -40.26 3.22
C GLY A 628 -8.23 -39.32 2.05
N PHE A 629 -7.34 -39.34 1.04
CA PHE A 629 -7.42 -38.44 -0.11
C PHE A 629 -7.71 -39.20 -1.40
N ILE A 630 -8.49 -38.60 -2.29
CA ILE A 630 -8.73 -39.08 -3.64
C ILE A 630 -8.04 -38.15 -4.63
N THR A 631 -7.22 -38.74 -5.49
CA THR A 631 -6.48 -38.08 -6.57
C THR A 631 -6.94 -38.56 -7.94
N ALA A 632 -6.51 -37.86 -8.98
CA ALA A 632 -6.70 -38.27 -10.37
C ALA A 632 -5.52 -39.11 -10.86
N THR A 633 -5.81 -40.26 -11.47
CA THR A 633 -4.83 -40.91 -12.36
C THR A 633 -4.60 -40.05 -13.61
N SER A 634 -3.49 -40.31 -14.32
CA SER A 634 -3.20 -39.67 -15.62
C SER A 634 -4.28 -39.90 -16.69
N ALA A 635 -5.16 -40.89 -16.50
CA ALA A 635 -6.30 -41.18 -17.37
C ALA A 635 -7.62 -40.54 -16.90
N GLY A 636 -7.58 -39.65 -15.89
CA GLY A 636 -8.78 -38.97 -15.36
C GLY A 636 -9.71 -39.89 -14.55
N LYS A 637 -9.21 -41.02 -14.05
CA LYS A 637 -9.97 -41.92 -13.16
C LYS A 637 -9.61 -41.67 -11.69
N PRO A 638 -10.56 -41.79 -10.74
CA PRO A 638 -10.27 -41.67 -9.31
C PRO A 638 -9.26 -42.72 -8.82
N ALA A 639 -8.33 -42.31 -7.97
CA ALA A 639 -7.37 -43.15 -7.24
C ALA A 639 -7.15 -42.60 -5.83
N TRP A 640 -6.57 -43.38 -4.93
CA TRP A 640 -6.26 -42.91 -3.57
C TRP A 640 -4.86 -42.28 -3.49
N GLY A 641 -4.76 -41.14 -2.84
CA GLY A 641 -3.50 -40.50 -2.45
C GLY A 641 -3.26 -40.59 -0.94
N GLY A 642 -2.04 -40.92 -0.53
CA GLY A 642 -1.56 -40.68 0.83
C GLY A 642 -2.35 -41.29 1.99
N PHE A 643 -2.37 -42.62 2.12
CA PHE A 643 -2.54 -43.24 3.44
C PHE A 643 -1.15 -43.44 4.06
N THR A 644 -0.99 -43.20 5.37
CA THR A 644 0.18 -43.69 6.10
C THR A 644 0.13 -45.23 6.17
N THR A 645 0.78 -45.86 5.18
CA THR A 645 1.20 -47.27 4.98
C THR A 645 0.09 -48.29 4.61
N TYR A 646 0.13 -49.16 3.58
CA TYR A 646 1.14 -49.74 2.64
C TYR A 646 0.50 -49.97 1.23
N GLU A 647 1.32 -50.13 0.18
CA GLU A 647 0.94 -50.45 -1.22
C GLU A 647 0.41 -51.90 -1.46
N ILE A 648 -0.43 -52.10 -2.51
CA ILE A 648 -0.24 -53.01 -3.68
C ILE A 648 -1.47 -52.93 -4.62
N ASP A 649 -1.20 -52.72 -5.92
CA ASP A 649 -2.05 -52.81 -7.13
C ASP A 649 -3.54 -52.43 -7.06
N GLY A 650 -3.91 -51.40 -7.83
CA GLY A 650 -5.15 -50.62 -7.74
C GLY A 650 -6.52 -51.33 -7.85
N GLN A 651 -6.59 -52.65 -8.00
CA GLN A 651 -7.85 -53.40 -7.78
C GLN A 651 -7.92 -54.08 -6.40
N GLN A 652 -6.79 -54.48 -5.83
CA GLN A 652 -6.70 -55.02 -4.45
C GLN A 652 -6.86 -53.90 -3.42
N PHE A 653 -6.30 -52.72 -3.70
CA PHE A 653 -6.41 -51.54 -2.83
C PHE A 653 -7.87 -51.09 -2.59
N ASP A 654 -8.69 -51.09 -3.65
CA ASP A 654 -10.10 -50.67 -3.62
C ASP A 654 -10.97 -51.61 -2.76
N LEU A 655 -10.70 -52.93 -2.83
CA LEU A 655 -11.36 -53.94 -1.98
C LEU A 655 -10.90 -53.87 -0.51
N GLN A 656 -9.61 -53.63 -0.26
CA GLN A 656 -9.08 -53.47 1.10
C GLN A 656 -9.55 -52.17 1.76
N MET A 657 -9.68 -51.07 1.01
CA MET A 657 -10.23 -49.82 1.54
C MET A 657 -11.71 -49.97 1.92
N ARG A 658 -12.51 -50.65 1.08
CA ARG A 658 -13.90 -50.99 1.44
C ARG A 658 -13.97 -51.81 2.72
N ALA A 659 -13.09 -52.81 2.87
CA ALA A 659 -13.02 -53.62 4.09
C ALA A 659 -12.65 -52.76 5.32
N LYS A 660 -11.64 -51.88 5.21
CA LYS A 660 -11.22 -51.00 6.31
C LYS A 660 -12.28 -49.97 6.71
N VAL A 661 -13.00 -49.38 5.76
CA VAL A 661 -14.13 -48.47 6.04
C VAL A 661 -15.23 -49.23 6.79
N ASN A 662 -15.53 -50.46 6.38
CA ASN A 662 -16.50 -51.31 7.07
C ASN A 662 -16.01 -51.71 8.48
N ASP A 663 -14.76 -52.12 8.63
CA ASP A 663 -14.16 -52.45 9.94
C ASP A 663 -14.24 -51.26 10.90
N LEU A 664 -13.87 -50.06 10.42
CA LEU A 664 -13.97 -48.82 11.21
C LEU A 664 -15.42 -48.55 11.66
N ARG A 665 -16.39 -48.77 10.78
CA ARG A 665 -17.82 -48.67 11.09
C ARG A 665 -18.28 -49.71 12.10
N THR A 666 -17.79 -50.95 12.03
CA THR A 666 -18.11 -51.97 13.05
C THR A 666 -17.57 -51.62 14.44
N LEU A 667 -16.50 -50.83 14.51
CA LEU A 667 -15.93 -50.31 15.76
C LEU A 667 -16.61 -49.02 16.26
N GLY A 668 -17.67 -48.55 15.58
CA GLY A 668 -18.37 -47.31 15.92
C GLY A 668 -17.66 -46.04 15.43
N GLY A 669 -16.88 -46.14 14.36
CA GLY A 669 -16.22 -45.03 13.69
C GLY A 669 -16.78 -44.72 12.29
N ASP A 670 -16.24 -43.71 11.63
CA ASP A 670 -16.57 -43.37 10.23
C ASP A 670 -15.37 -42.71 9.54
N VAL A 671 -15.40 -42.57 8.22
CA VAL A 671 -14.32 -41.93 7.44
C VAL A 671 -14.74 -40.58 6.88
N ASN A 672 -13.81 -39.63 6.82
CA ASN A 672 -13.93 -38.44 5.99
C ASN A 672 -12.91 -38.53 4.87
N VAL A 673 -13.39 -38.35 3.65
CA VAL A 673 -12.56 -38.48 2.45
C VAL A 673 -12.48 -37.15 1.74
N SER A 674 -11.24 -36.72 1.50
CA SER A 674 -10.93 -35.50 0.78
C SER A 674 -10.85 -35.74 -0.72
N PHE A 675 -11.50 -34.89 -1.49
CA PHE A 675 -11.44 -34.91 -2.95
C PHE A 675 -10.52 -33.83 -3.56
N GLY A 676 -9.95 -32.92 -2.75
CA GLY A 676 -9.17 -31.81 -3.29
C GLY A 676 -7.69 -32.12 -3.57
N GLY A 677 -7.24 -33.35 -3.27
CA GLY A 677 -5.97 -33.93 -3.74
C GLY A 677 -4.70 -33.30 -3.14
N ALA A 678 -3.72 -34.13 -2.80
CA ALA A 678 -2.37 -33.68 -2.45
C ALA A 678 -1.44 -33.72 -3.68
N ALA A 679 -0.40 -32.88 -3.69
CA ALA A 679 0.71 -32.92 -4.67
C ALA A 679 0.32 -32.78 -6.16
N ASN A 680 -0.55 -31.80 -6.49
CA ASN A 680 -0.93 -31.43 -7.87
C ASN A 680 -1.64 -32.54 -8.67
N GLN A 681 -2.47 -33.35 -8.02
CA GLN A 681 -3.24 -34.43 -8.65
C GLN A 681 -4.74 -34.36 -8.30
N GLU A 682 -5.33 -33.15 -8.31
CA GLU A 682 -6.76 -32.95 -8.05
C GLU A 682 -7.61 -33.39 -9.27
N MET A 683 -8.75 -34.04 -9.03
CA MET A 683 -9.63 -34.50 -10.13
C MET A 683 -10.24 -33.36 -10.94
N ALA A 684 -10.49 -32.20 -10.33
CA ALA A 684 -11.01 -31.03 -11.02
C ALA A 684 -9.98 -30.35 -11.94
N GLU A 685 -8.67 -30.60 -11.76
CA GLU A 685 -7.62 -30.20 -12.69
C GLU A 685 -7.64 -31.03 -13.97
N VAL A 686 -7.91 -32.33 -13.85
CA VAL A 686 -7.84 -33.28 -14.97
C VAL A 686 -9.18 -33.43 -15.71
N ILE A 687 -10.30 -33.40 -14.98
CA ILE A 687 -11.65 -33.57 -15.55
C ILE A 687 -12.29 -32.19 -15.69
N SER A 688 -12.20 -31.61 -16.88
CA SER A 688 -12.73 -30.27 -17.15
C SER A 688 -14.24 -30.21 -17.38
N ASP A 689 -14.86 -31.36 -17.70
CA ASP A 689 -16.30 -31.47 -17.86
C ASP A 689 -17.00 -31.66 -16.51
N LYS A 690 -17.95 -30.78 -16.20
CA LYS A 690 -18.65 -30.75 -14.91
C LYS A 690 -19.45 -32.04 -14.65
N VAL A 691 -20.09 -32.58 -15.69
CA VAL A 691 -20.96 -33.77 -15.57
C VAL A 691 -20.10 -35.01 -15.33
N ALA A 692 -19.00 -35.14 -16.07
CA ALA A 692 -18.02 -36.21 -15.86
C ALA A 692 -17.35 -36.12 -14.49
N LEU A 693 -17.03 -34.92 -14.01
CA LEU A 693 -16.44 -34.70 -12.69
C LEU A 693 -17.42 -35.09 -11.57
N LYS A 694 -18.69 -34.67 -11.67
CA LYS A 694 -19.76 -35.10 -10.75
C LYS A 694 -19.92 -36.62 -10.74
N ALA A 695 -19.95 -37.23 -11.91
CA ALA A 695 -20.07 -38.69 -12.04
C ALA A 695 -18.88 -39.42 -11.40
N ALA A 696 -17.66 -38.90 -11.53
CA ALA A 696 -16.46 -39.45 -10.91
C ALA A 696 -16.51 -39.37 -9.37
N TYR A 697 -16.91 -38.22 -8.80
CA TYR A 697 -17.11 -38.10 -7.35
C TYR A 697 -18.21 -39.04 -6.84
N GLN A 698 -19.36 -39.08 -7.53
CA GLN A 698 -20.47 -39.94 -7.15
C GLN A 698 -20.11 -41.43 -7.20
N GLN A 699 -19.26 -41.83 -8.16
CA GLN A 699 -18.75 -43.19 -8.25
C GLN A 699 -17.98 -43.58 -6.97
N VAL A 700 -17.11 -42.69 -6.46
CA VAL A 700 -16.36 -42.94 -5.22
C VAL A 700 -17.29 -42.96 -4.00
N ILE A 701 -18.19 -41.98 -3.89
CA ILE A 701 -19.17 -41.91 -2.80
C ILE A 701 -19.96 -43.22 -2.70
N ASN A 702 -20.48 -43.71 -3.82
CA ASN A 702 -21.27 -44.94 -3.87
C ASN A 702 -20.43 -46.18 -3.59
N ALA A 703 -19.21 -46.25 -4.13
CA ALA A 703 -18.33 -47.39 -3.97
C ALA A 703 -17.95 -47.65 -2.50
N TYR A 704 -17.83 -46.59 -1.69
CA TYR A 704 -17.41 -46.67 -0.28
C TYR A 704 -18.54 -46.37 0.71
N GLY A 705 -19.73 -46.05 0.21
CA GLY A 705 -20.86 -45.62 1.02
C GLY A 705 -20.51 -44.41 1.88
N LEU A 706 -19.82 -43.41 1.31
CA LEU A 706 -19.33 -42.25 2.06
C LEU A 706 -20.50 -41.35 2.50
N THR A 707 -20.46 -40.97 3.75
CA THR A 707 -21.42 -40.06 4.42
C THR A 707 -20.76 -38.71 4.74
N ARG A 708 -19.42 -38.63 4.65
CA ARG A 708 -18.64 -37.43 4.98
C ARG A 708 -17.51 -37.23 3.96
N ILE A 709 -17.52 -36.08 3.31
CA ILE A 709 -16.47 -35.69 2.36
C ILE A 709 -16.07 -34.23 2.53
N ASP A 710 -14.80 -33.95 2.25
CA ASP A 710 -14.28 -32.59 2.14
C ASP A 710 -13.55 -32.38 0.81
N PHE A 711 -13.18 -31.13 0.56
CA PHE A 711 -12.52 -30.69 -0.66
C PHE A 711 -11.32 -29.80 -0.32
N ASP A 712 -10.47 -30.29 0.59
CA ASP A 712 -9.21 -29.66 0.96
C ASP A 712 -8.23 -29.68 -0.22
N ILE A 713 -7.66 -28.52 -0.57
CA ILE A 713 -6.85 -28.32 -1.77
C ILE A 713 -5.49 -27.75 -1.38
N GLU A 714 -4.45 -28.36 -1.91
CA GLU A 714 -3.08 -27.99 -1.65
C GLU A 714 -2.32 -27.70 -2.96
N GLY A 715 -1.21 -26.96 -2.87
CA GLY A 715 -0.27 -26.80 -3.99
C GLY A 715 -0.76 -25.89 -5.13
N ALA A 716 -0.37 -26.22 -6.37
CA ALA A 716 -0.59 -25.34 -7.53
C ALA A 716 -2.07 -25.13 -7.88
N ALA A 717 -2.93 -26.05 -7.47
CA ALA A 717 -4.36 -26.01 -7.72
C ALA A 717 -5.05 -24.82 -7.00
N LEU A 718 -4.49 -24.35 -5.86
CA LEU A 718 -4.95 -23.14 -5.14
C LEU A 718 -4.88 -21.87 -6.01
N ALA A 719 -3.96 -21.81 -6.96
CA ALA A 719 -3.80 -20.68 -7.87
C ALA A 719 -4.72 -20.76 -9.11
N ASN A 720 -5.42 -21.88 -9.32
CA ASN A 720 -6.25 -22.11 -10.50
C ASN A 720 -7.74 -21.88 -10.21
N LYS A 721 -8.18 -20.64 -10.35
CA LYS A 721 -9.57 -20.22 -10.07
C LYS A 721 -10.63 -21.05 -10.82
N ALA A 722 -10.34 -21.49 -12.04
CA ALA A 722 -11.28 -22.29 -12.83
C ALA A 722 -11.53 -23.68 -12.24
N VAL A 723 -10.52 -24.26 -11.60
CA VAL A 723 -10.60 -25.55 -10.89
C VAL A 723 -11.44 -25.41 -9.62
N ILE A 724 -11.16 -24.37 -8.83
CA ILE A 724 -11.90 -24.03 -7.61
C ILE A 724 -13.40 -23.83 -7.91
N ASP A 725 -13.72 -23.09 -8.97
CA ASP A 725 -15.11 -22.79 -9.34
C ASP A 725 -15.85 -24.03 -9.84
N ARG A 726 -15.22 -24.83 -10.71
CA ARG A 726 -15.80 -26.07 -11.23
C ARG A 726 -16.13 -27.06 -10.11
N ARG A 727 -15.21 -27.25 -9.17
CA ARG A 727 -15.42 -28.07 -7.98
C ARG A 727 -16.55 -27.56 -7.09
N SER A 728 -16.54 -26.27 -6.78
CA SER A 728 -17.54 -25.65 -5.90
C SER A 728 -18.96 -25.83 -6.46
N LEU A 729 -19.10 -25.74 -7.78
CA LEU A 729 -20.36 -26.02 -8.48
C LEU A 729 -20.77 -27.50 -8.41
N VAL A 730 -19.83 -28.45 -8.55
CA VAL A 730 -20.13 -29.88 -8.44
C VAL A 730 -20.48 -30.28 -7.01
N LEU A 731 -19.79 -29.73 -6.02
CA LEU A 731 -20.10 -29.95 -4.61
C LEU A 731 -21.52 -29.50 -4.27
N ALA A 732 -21.93 -28.31 -4.72
CA ALA A 732 -23.27 -27.81 -4.49
C ALA A 732 -24.33 -28.75 -5.08
N GLU A 733 -24.05 -29.38 -6.23
CA GLU A 733 -24.94 -30.36 -6.84
C GLU A 733 -24.96 -31.70 -6.09
N LEU A 734 -23.82 -32.18 -5.59
CA LEU A 734 -23.76 -33.40 -4.77
C LEU A 734 -24.45 -33.21 -3.42
N GLN A 735 -24.32 -32.03 -2.81
CA GLN A 735 -25.05 -31.62 -1.61
C GLN A 735 -26.55 -31.62 -1.84
N ALA A 736 -27.00 -31.06 -2.97
CA ALA A 736 -28.41 -31.03 -3.33
C ALA A 736 -28.99 -32.42 -3.60
N ASP A 737 -28.19 -33.36 -4.14
CA ASP A 737 -28.63 -34.75 -4.36
C ASP A 737 -28.67 -35.59 -3.08
N ALA A 738 -27.95 -35.19 -2.03
CA ALA A 738 -27.81 -35.93 -0.76
C ALA A 738 -28.75 -35.46 0.37
N LEU A 739 -29.40 -34.31 0.19
CA LEU A 739 -30.46 -33.73 1.03
C LEU A 739 -31.84 -34.15 0.48
#